data_AF-A0A2N8RX46-F1
#
_entry.id   AF-A0A2N8RX46-F1
#
_cell.length_a   1.000
_cell.length_b   1.000
_cell.length_c   1.000
_cell.angle_alpha   90.00
_cell.angle_beta   90.00
_cell.angle_gamma   90.00
#
_symmetry.space_group_name_H-M   'P 1'
#
loop_
_entity.id
_entity.type
_entity.pdbx_description
1 polymer ?
#
loop_
_entity_poly.entity_id
_entity_poly.type
_entity_poly.pdbx_seq_one_letter_code
_entity_poly.pdbx_strand_id
1 'polypeptide(L)'
;MNVRNISLLALGLAVAASAQAASHRLAYSKAENVEVFVDHADGQPWCSDNLQLRFAFAGEADQDAINRLLPKLGGLFATQCSSASQLSWTSVNSTGKTQASGNASQAAGWLAQTANTAQTAPQPAADQVPAPTVAQAPAAPAAPAAPAPTIAEAPAPAQAASTASETAPAAAQPEAAKQAQAQAEPPQPPAESPAPVAPVADAKTAQPAEPAEKPAPVAQAAAPVVAKEFSVGGWQPPLARDVFAKADFITEIADQNGCRFRLGFKPEDDIENISATSNGVTCGPDGYAQGSGSLTLNRRDGVRLHQFKGSFLDGLEIYGEAPQLPVVGIDQRKNLLLLLHSEPASKVHYLLRMGHSYNGHWNAGSVTLVALTENRELFRDLESIRRTVDIATAHLDKSAPKIRGIHFYGMRDLEKGLHQGDRDFWLYEISLSRHYRTQKWEYDPARANNYLFTYERKEAELQRQAELEREREAQRQRELLARQAEQQLQLYRQLRRETRKPEELYGRILSDASYTPFSGGGYAAMMQGRAQRYSQIVHIDGKTDGGWEIDYPYPAVLDTKDSEQSADKGWFLVKGEARLDASRKDEQNLPLTLISATTLQACSEKGCADLRDPLKLARHEIGDPDWTPEEAKSLIQQAWPERAELQGDDE
;
A
#
# COMPACT_ATOMS: atom_id res chain seq x y z
N MET A 1 21.11 -11.74 11.05
CA MET A 1 20.30 -12.90 10.58
C MET A 1 18.83 -12.58 10.77
N ASN A 2 18.00 -12.96 9.80
CA ASN A 2 16.52 -13.05 9.85
C ASN A 2 15.76 -11.93 10.57
N VAL A 3 15.67 -10.77 9.90
CA VAL A 3 14.48 -9.92 10.00
C VAL A 3 13.26 -10.73 9.57
N ARG A 4 12.15 -10.63 10.30
CA ARG A 4 10.81 -10.93 9.79
C ARG A 4 9.85 -9.84 10.23
N ASN A 5 9.47 -9.00 9.27
CA ASN A 5 8.34 -8.09 9.42
C ASN A 5 7.06 -8.93 9.58
N ILE A 6 6.19 -8.56 10.51
CA ILE A 6 4.83 -9.10 10.61
C ILE A 6 3.88 -7.95 10.30
N SER A 7 3.00 -8.19 9.33
CA SER A 7 2.19 -7.14 8.70
C SER A 7 1.09 -6.62 9.61
N LEU A 8 0.84 -5.31 9.52
CA LEU A 8 -0.45 -4.73 9.88
C LEU A 8 -1.53 -5.24 8.92
N LEU A 9 -2.41 -6.14 9.39
CA LEU A 9 -3.72 -6.35 8.76
C LEU A 9 -4.75 -5.52 9.51
N ALA A 10 -5.35 -4.54 8.82
CA ALA A 10 -6.59 -3.90 9.25
C ALA A 10 -7.75 -4.61 8.56
N LEU A 11 -8.55 -5.37 9.32
CA LEU A 11 -9.70 -6.11 8.81
C LEU A 11 -11.00 -5.38 9.19
N GLY A 12 -11.74 -4.87 8.20
CA GLY A 12 -13.04 -4.24 8.42
C GLY A 12 -14.18 -5.25 8.32
N LEU A 13 -15.03 -5.35 9.36
CA LEU A 13 -16.23 -6.19 9.35
C LEU A 13 -17.52 -5.39 9.08
N ALA A 14 -18.63 -6.09 8.90
CA ALA A 14 -19.87 -5.55 8.34
C ALA A 14 -20.70 -4.68 9.30
N VAL A 15 -21.53 -3.82 8.70
CA VAL A 15 -22.42 -2.86 9.39
C VAL A 15 -23.63 -3.58 10.02
N ALA A 16 -23.90 -3.27 11.28
CA ALA A 16 -25.23 -3.34 11.89
C ALA A 16 -25.76 -1.90 12.10
N ALA A 17 -27.08 -1.71 12.09
CA ALA A 17 -27.71 -0.39 12.21
C ALA A 17 -27.76 0.11 13.67
N SER A 18 -26.59 0.39 14.26
CA SER A 18 -26.47 1.25 15.44
C SER A 18 -26.41 2.73 15.02
N ALA A 19 -26.66 3.65 15.97
CA ALA A 19 -26.40 5.08 15.74
C ALA A 19 -24.95 5.28 15.28
N GLN A 20 -24.70 6.16 14.31
CA GLN A 20 -23.35 6.34 13.76
C GLN A 20 -22.42 6.88 14.84
N ALA A 21 -21.41 6.07 15.17
CA ALA A 21 -20.46 6.34 16.23
C ALA A 21 -19.05 6.50 15.63
N ALA A 22 -18.52 7.71 15.74
CA ALA A 22 -17.10 7.99 15.58
C ALA A 22 -16.32 7.30 16.71
N SER A 23 -15.11 6.83 16.41
CA SER A 23 -14.25 6.15 17.39
C SER A 23 -12.94 6.92 17.59
N HIS A 24 -12.77 7.52 18.77
CA HIS A 24 -11.54 8.20 19.16
C HIS A 24 -10.56 7.22 19.81
N ARG A 25 -9.35 7.07 19.26
CA ARG A 25 -8.29 6.20 19.84
C ARG A 25 -7.67 6.88 21.06
N LEU A 26 -8.12 6.48 22.24
CA LEU A 26 -7.72 7.02 23.54
C LEU A 26 -6.34 6.55 23.98
N ALA A 27 -6.03 5.26 23.79
CA ALA A 27 -4.78 4.66 24.26
C ALA A 27 -4.36 3.43 23.46
N TYR A 28 -3.10 3.01 23.65
CA TYR A 28 -2.55 1.75 23.16
C TYR A 28 -1.59 1.17 24.19
N SER A 29 -1.70 -0.13 24.46
CA SER A 29 -0.73 -0.86 25.29
C SER A 29 -0.06 -1.95 24.46
N LYS A 30 1.23 -1.75 24.16
CA LYS A 30 2.08 -2.76 23.54
C LYS A 30 2.35 -3.96 24.46
N ALA A 31 2.31 -3.77 25.77
CA ALA A 31 2.51 -4.85 26.74
C ALA A 31 1.29 -5.79 26.85
N GLU A 32 0.09 -5.23 26.68
CA GLU A 32 -1.19 -5.94 26.81
C GLU A 32 -1.83 -6.26 25.44
N ASN A 33 -1.14 -5.94 24.34
CA ASN A 33 -1.56 -6.09 22.93
C ASN A 33 -3.00 -5.60 22.63
N VAL A 34 -3.35 -4.43 23.16
CA VAL A 34 -4.72 -3.88 23.08
C VAL A 34 -4.72 -2.38 22.73
N GLU A 35 -5.62 -1.99 21.84
CA GLU A 35 -5.98 -0.59 21.55
C GLU A 35 -7.29 -0.25 22.25
N VAL A 36 -7.38 0.97 22.80
CA VAL A 36 -8.57 1.44 23.53
C VAL A 36 -9.18 2.61 22.78
N PHE A 37 -10.44 2.44 22.38
CA PHE A 37 -11.24 3.46 21.71
C PHE A 37 -12.32 3.98 22.65
N VAL A 38 -12.67 5.26 22.53
CA VAL A 38 -13.95 5.82 22.96
C VAL A 38 -14.83 5.91 21.72
N ASP A 39 -15.92 5.16 21.70
CA ASP A 39 -16.97 5.27 20.69
C ASP A 39 -17.97 6.35 21.14
N HIS A 40 -18.31 7.28 20.25
CA HIS A 40 -19.15 8.45 20.55
C HIS A 40 -19.97 8.85 19.31
N ALA A 41 -21.11 9.52 19.49
CA ALA A 41 -21.96 9.91 18.36
C ALA A 41 -21.22 10.83 17.36
N ASP A 42 -21.45 10.61 16.06
CA ASP A 42 -20.92 11.46 14.99
C ASP A 42 -21.26 12.94 15.22
N GLY A 43 -20.25 13.81 15.09
CA GLY A 43 -20.37 15.25 15.31
C GLY A 43 -20.39 15.71 16.78
N GLN A 44 -20.38 14.79 17.76
CA GLN A 44 -20.15 15.13 19.17
C GLN A 44 -18.65 15.04 19.53
N PRO A 45 -18.17 15.77 20.56
CA PRO A 45 -16.87 15.51 21.15
C PRO A 45 -16.84 14.09 21.75
N TRP A 46 -15.67 13.44 21.70
CA TRP A 46 -15.49 12.11 22.30
C TRP A 46 -15.59 12.14 23.83
N CYS A 47 -15.36 13.30 24.44
CA CYS A 47 -15.45 13.49 25.87
C CYS A 47 -16.88 13.86 26.30
N SER A 48 -17.43 13.07 27.22
CA SER A 48 -18.78 13.19 27.79
C SER A 48 -18.75 12.96 29.31
N ASP A 49 -19.92 12.90 29.94
CA ASP A 49 -20.13 12.45 31.33
C ASP A 49 -20.11 10.91 31.46
N ASN A 50 -20.57 10.22 30.41
CA ASN A 50 -20.63 8.75 30.30
C ASN A 50 -19.97 8.29 28.98
N LEU A 51 -18.81 7.64 29.08
CA LEU A 51 -18.02 7.17 27.93
C LEU A 51 -18.41 5.75 27.50
N GLN A 52 -18.27 5.43 26.21
CA GLN A 52 -18.39 4.05 25.71
C GLN A 52 -17.00 3.58 25.26
N LEU A 53 -16.37 2.68 26.03
CA LEU A 53 -15.05 2.14 25.70
C LEU A 53 -15.13 0.84 24.89
N ARG A 54 -14.16 0.68 23.99
CA ARG A 54 -13.91 -0.57 23.27
C ARG A 54 -12.44 -0.94 23.32
N PHE A 55 -12.16 -2.06 24.00
CA PHE A 55 -10.84 -2.69 24.09
C PHE A 55 -10.68 -3.68 22.93
N ALA A 56 -9.91 -3.30 21.92
CA ALA A 56 -9.63 -4.12 20.75
C ALA A 56 -8.30 -4.87 20.92
N PHE A 57 -8.39 -6.16 21.18
CA PHE A 57 -7.23 -7.04 21.37
C PHE A 57 -6.74 -7.61 20.04
N ALA A 58 -5.41 -7.76 19.90
CA ALA A 58 -4.80 -8.42 18.74
C ALA A 58 -4.98 -9.96 18.73
N GLY A 59 -5.59 -10.53 19.78
CA GLY A 59 -5.92 -11.96 19.92
C GLY A 59 -7.21 -12.12 20.73
N GLU A 60 -7.27 -13.15 21.57
CA GLU A 60 -8.34 -13.31 22.58
C GLU A 60 -8.26 -12.20 23.64
N ALA A 61 -9.41 -11.78 24.19
CA ALA A 61 -9.49 -10.68 25.14
C ALA A 61 -9.15 -11.09 26.58
N ASP A 62 -8.08 -10.52 27.14
CA ASP A 62 -7.70 -10.70 28.54
C ASP A 62 -8.53 -9.78 29.47
N GLN A 63 -9.29 -10.37 30.39
CA GLN A 63 -10.04 -9.62 31.42
C GLN A 63 -9.10 -8.97 32.45
N ASP A 64 -7.98 -9.60 32.78
CA ASP A 64 -7.05 -9.04 33.74
C ASP A 64 -6.27 -7.85 33.13
N ALA A 65 -6.06 -7.82 31.82
CA ALA A 65 -5.59 -6.62 31.13
C ALA A 65 -6.56 -5.45 31.27
N ILE A 66 -7.87 -5.69 31.14
CA ILE A 66 -8.91 -4.65 31.34
C ILE A 66 -8.86 -4.14 32.79
N ASN A 67 -8.78 -5.06 33.77
CA ASN A 67 -8.59 -4.75 35.19
C ASN A 67 -7.30 -3.93 35.47
N ARG A 68 -6.20 -4.25 34.77
CA ARG A 68 -4.91 -3.53 34.86
C ARG A 68 -4.90 -2.18 34.12
N LEU A 69 -5.84 -1.91 33.22
CA LEU A 69 -5.84 -0.73 32.35
C LEU A 69 -6.86 0.34 32.76
N LEU A 70 -8.09 -0.02 33.15
CA LEU A 70 -9.12 0.98 33.48
C LEU A 70 -8.70 1.97 34.58
N PRO A 71 -8.04 1.57 35.69
CA PRO A 71 -7.52 2.51 36.68
C PRO A 71 -6.45 3.47 36.13
N LYS A 72 -5.66 3.04 35.13
CA LYS A 72 -4.66 3.89 34.47
C LYS A 72 -5.32 4.89 33.51
N LEU A 73 -6.35 4.45 32.79
CA LEU A 73 -7.19 5.33 31.97
C LEU A 73 -7.91 6.37 32.84
N GLY A 74 -8.23 6.06 34.10
CA GLY A 74 -8.73 7.02 35.09
C GLY A 74 -7.88 8.29 35.23
N GLY A 75 -6.55 8.18 35.20
CA GLY A 75 -5.64 9.34 35.22
C GLY A 75 -5.60 10.11 33.88
N LEU A 76 -5.91 9.43 32.78
CA LEU A 76 -6.02 10.04 31.45
C LEU A 76 -7.37 10.78 31.32
N PHE A 77 -8.47 10.25 31.86
CA PHE A 77 -9.73 10.97 31.98
C PHE A 77 -9.57 12.22 32.85
N ALA A 78 -8.91 12.13 34.00
CA ALA A 78 -8.65 13.29 34.87
C ALA A 78 -7.87 14.44 34.19
N THR A 79 -7.15 14.17 33.09
CA THR A 79 -6.34 15.16 32.36
C THR A 79 -6.89 15.55 30.98
N GLN A 80 -7.65 14.67 30.31
CA GLN A 80 -8.15 14.88 28.93
C GLN A 80 -9.68 14.87 28.82
N CYS A 81 -10.40 14.38 29.84
CA CYS A 81 -11.86 14.38 29.87
C CYS A 81 -12.41 14.46 31.31
N SER A 82 -12.25 15.63 31.93
CA SER A 82 -12.59 15.85 33.34
C SER A 82 -14.09 15.80 33.67
N SER A 83 -14.97 15.73 32.67
CA SER A 83 -16.40 15.47 32.83
C SER A 83 -16.75 14.00 33.07
N ALA A 84 -15.86 13.06 32.70
CA ALA A 84 -16.16 11.64 32.73
C ALA A 84 -16.36 11.13 34.16
N SER A 85 -17.60 10.75 34.48
CA SER A 85 -18.02 10.24 35.80
C SER A 85 -18.30 8.74 35.77
N GLN A 86 -18.76 8.24 34.63
CA GLN A 86 -19.10 6.84 34.37
C GLN A 86 -18.56 6.41 33.00
N LEU A 87 -18.44 5.09 32.82
CA LEU A 87 -18.26 4.50 31.50
C LEU A 87 -18.90 3.12 31.40
N SER A 88 -19.30 2.78 30.19
CA SER A 88 -19.49 1.40 29.75
C SER A 88 -18.24 0.95 28.99
N TRP A 89 -17.95 -0.35 28.98
CA TRP A 89 -16.85 -0.92 28.22
C TRP A 89 -17.23 -2.24 27.56
N THR A 90 -16.60 -2.50 26.42
CA THR A 90 -16.68 -3.76 25.67
C THR A 90 -15.27 -4.24 25.34
N SER A 91 -15.08 -5.56 25.24
CA SER A 91 -13.87 -6.15 24.66
C SER A 91 -14.19 -6.87 23.36
N VAL A 92 -13.37 -6.63 22.34
CA VAL A 92 -13.45 -7.31 21.04
C VAL A 92 -12.11 -7.97 20.73
N ASN A 93 -12.17 -9.15 20.13
CA ASN A 93 -10.98 -9.85 19.62
C ASN A 93 -10.56 -9.33 18.24
N SER A 94 -9.51 -9.92 17.67
CA SER A 94 -8.96 -9.54 16.35
C SER A 94 -9.90 -9.79 15.15
N THR A 95 -11.05 -10.46 15.33
CA THR A 95 -12.10 -10.56 14.30
C THR A 95 -13.25 -9.57 14.52
N GLY A 96 -13.13 -8.65 15.49
CA GLY A 96 -14.14 -7.66 15.83
C GLY A 96 -15.32 -8.23 16.62
N LYS A 97 -15.27 -9.49 17.06
CA LYS A 97 -16.33 -10.13 17.84
C LYS A 97 -16.23 -9.73 19.31
N THR A 98 -17.32 -9.21 19.86
CA THR A 98 -17.43 -8.93 21.31
C THR A 98 -17.31 -10.20 22.14
N GLN A 99 -16.48 -10.16 23.18
CA GLN A 99 -16.24 -11.30 24.09
C GLN A 99 -16.69 -11.02 25.53
N ALA A 100 -16.62 -9.77 25.99
CA ALA A 100 -17.15 -9.34 27.28
C ALA A 100 -17.60 -7.87 27.23
N SER A 101 -18.40 -7.48 28.24
CA SER A 101 -18.78 -6.10 28.49
C SER A 101 -18.97 -5.85 29.98
N GLY A 102 -19.01 -4.58 30.36
CA GLY A 102 -19.21 -4.16 31.74
C GLY A 102 -19.21 -2.65 31.89
N ASN A 103 -19.20 -2.19 33.14
CA ASN A 103 -19.19 -0.77 33.50
C ASN A 103 -17.96 -0.43 34.35
N ALA A 104 -17.67 0.85 34.51
CA ALA A 104 -16.80 1.39 35.55
C ALA A 104 -17.22 2.84 35.88
N SER A 105 -16.78 3.39 37.01
CA SER A 105 -17.07 4.78 37.39
C SER A 105 -15.96 5.41 38.21
N GLN A 106 -15.89 6.75 38.19
CA GLN A 106 -14.94 7.53 38.98
C GLN A 106 -15.10 7.25 40.49
N ALA A 107 -16.34 7.15 40.97
CA ALA A 107 -16.66 6.85 42.37
C ALA A 107 -16.23 5.43 42.79
N ALA A 108 -16.13 4.50 41.85
CA ALA A 108 -15.61 3.14 42.07
C ALA A 108 -14.11 3.01 41.73
N GLY A 109 -13.37 4.12 41.63
CA GLY A 109 -11.93 4.13 41.33
C GLY A 109 -11.57 3.58 39.94
N TRP A 110 -12.52 3.61 38.99
CA TRP A 110 -12.42 3.01 37.66
C TRP A 110 -12.12 1.50 37.65
N LEU A 111 -12.60 0.76 38.66
CA LEU A 111 -12.59 -0.70 38.66
C LEU A 111 -13.65 -1.26 37.70
N ALA A 112 -13.32 -2.34 36.98
CA ALA A 112 -14.24 -3.02 36.08
C ALA A 112 -15.33 -3.78 36.84
N GLN A 113 -16.58 -3.61 36.41
CA GLN A 113 -17.74 -4.38 36.83
C GLN A 113 -18.27 -5.16 35.62
N THR A 114 -17.94 -6.45 35.52
CA THR A 114 -18.37 -7.31 34.41
C THR A 114 -19.89 -7.50 34.40
N ALA A 115 -20.51 -7.31 33.24
CA ALA A 115 -21.94 -7.56 33.03
C ALA A 115 -22.17 -9.08 32.87
N ASN A 116 -22.14 -9.81 33.98
CA ASN A 116 -22.38 -11.25 33.99
C ASN A 116 -23.82 -11.54 33.50
N THR A 117 -23.98 -12.39 32.47
CA THR A 117 -25.28 -12.66 31.83
C THR A 117 -26.16 -13.60 32.66
N ALA A 118 -26.60 -13.11 33.82
CA ALA A 118 -27.81 -13.60 34.49
C ALA A 118 -29.04 -12.87 33.93
N GLN A 119 -30.20 -13.54 33.92
CA GLN A 119 -31.37 -13.07 33.20
C GLN A 119 -32.05 -11.85 33.86
N THR A 120 -32.17 -10.76 33.10
CA THR A 120 -33.31 -9.84 33.21
C THR A 120 -34.08 -9.95 31.91
N ALA A 121 -35.28 -10.55 31.95
CA ALA A 121 -36.12 -10.69 30.77
C ALA A 121 -36.70 -9.33 30.33
N PRO A 122 -37.06 -9.13 29.04
CA PRO A 122 -37.80 -7.95 28.61
C PRO A 122 -39.15 -7.93 29.32
N GLN A 123 -39.36 -6.98 30.23
CA GLN A 123 -40.66 -6.80 30.87
C GLN A 123 -41.61 -6.14 29.85
N PRO A 124 -42.74 -6.79 29.48
CA PRO A 124 -43.61 -6.24 28.44
C PRO A 124 -44.26 -4.93 28.86
N ALA A 125 -44.38 -3.99 27.92
CA ALA A 125 -45.34 -2.91 28.03
C ALA A 125 -46.74 -3.51 27.83
N ALA A 126 -47.46 -3.74 28.93
CA ALA A 126 -48.85 -4.17 28.94
C ALA A 126 -49.77 -2.98 29.24
N ASP A 127 -50.91 -2.90 28.54
CA ASP A 127 -51.88 -1.83 28.70
C ASP A 127 -52.42 -1.72 30.14
N GLN A 128 -52.66 -0.48 30.61
CA GLN A 128 -53.36 -0.24 31.87
C GLN A 128 -54.76 0.33 31.63
N VAL A 129 -55.77 -0.49 31.94
CA VAL A 129 -57.21 -0.16 31.88
C VAL A 129 -57.89 -0.93 33.03
N PRO A 130 -58.74 -0.29 33.85
CA PRO A 130 -58.39 0.51 35.02
C PRO A 130 -58.53 -0.26 36.35
N ALA A 131 -58.29 0.40 37.49
CA ALA A 131 -58.31 -0.18 38.83
C ALA A 131 -59.72 -0.49 39.38
N PRO A 132 -59.80 -1.37 40.41
CA PRO A 132 -60.82 -1.29 41.45
C PRO A 132 -60.26 -0.96 42.85
N THR A 133 -61.09 -0.25 43.61
CA THR A 133 -61.07 0.10 45.06
C THR A 133 -61.09 -1.20 45.93
N VAL A 134 -60.82 -1.27 47.25
CA VAL A 134 -61.13 -0.39 48.42
C VAL A 134 -60.20 -0.69 49.63
N ALA A 135 -60.16 0.23 50.60
CA ALA A 135 -59.85 0.07 52.05
C ALA A 135 -58.35 -0.06 52.46
N GLN A 136 -57.88 0.55 53.57
CA GLN A 136 -58.57 1.32 54.63
C GLN A 136 -57.67 2.39 55.30
N ALA A 137 -58.29 3.43 55.88
CA ALA A 137 -57.75 4.50 56.74
C ALA A 137 -58.82 4.80 57.85
N PRO A 138 -58.80 5.82 58.75
CA PRO A 138 -57.97 7.04 58.94
C PRO A 138 -56.94 6.87 60.11
N ALA A 139 -56.36 7.84 60.82
CA ALA A 139 -56.46 9.32 60.99
C ALA A 139 -55.06 9.90 61.39
N ALA A 140 -54.69 11.20 61.42
CA ALA A 140 -55.37 12.52 61.52
C ALA A 140 -55.86 12.92 62.94
N PRO A 141 -55.88 14.22 63.33
CA PRO A 141 -55.51 15.48 62.65
C PRO A 141 -54.25 16.16 63.30
N ALA A 142 -53.84 17.42 63.10
CA ALA A 142 -54.45 18.63 62.52
C ALA A 142 -53.44 19.63 61.90
N ALA A 143 -53.96 20.69 61.25
CA ALA A 143 -53.24 21.83 60.63
C ALA A 143 -53.25 23.08 61.59
N PRO A 144 -52.94 24.37 61.23
CA PRO A 144 -53.01 25.01 59.89
C PRO A 144 -51.94 26.10 59.53
N ALA A 145 -52.13 26.65 58.31
CA ALA A 145 -51.83 28.04 57.86
C ALA A 145 -50.42 28.45 57.38
N ALA A 146 -50.42 29.41 56.45
CA ALA A 146 -49.30 30.14 55.83
C ALA A 146 -49.36 31.65 56.27
N PRO A 147 -48.43 32.59 55.95
CA PRO A 147 -47.93 32.91 54.59
C PRO A 147 -46.43 33.36 54.49
N ALA A 148 -46.04 33.95 53.35
CA ALA A 148 -44.70 34.52 53.07
C ALA A 148 -44.50 35.95 53.65
N PRO A 149 -43.27 36.53 53.56
CA PRO A 149 -43.06 37.62 52.57
C PRO A 149 -41.63 37.64 51.93
N THR A 150 -41.11 38.84 51.59
CA THR A 150 -40.13 39.11 50.50
C THR A 150 -39.18 40.29 50.86
N ILE A 151 -38.13 40.54 50.04
CA ILE A 151 -37.35 41.81 49.83
C ILE A 151 -35.96 41.99 50.52
N ALA A 152 -34.93 42.23 49.68
CA ALA A 152 -33.64 42.98 49.88
C ALA A 152 -32.69 42.59 51.07
N GLU A 153 -31.46 43.12 51.22
CA GLU A 153 -30.62 44.08 50.45
C GLU A 153 -29.10 43.72 50.60
N ALA A 154 -28.19 44.45 49.94
CA ALA A 154 -26.73 44.35 50.15
C ALA A 154 -26.26 45.20 51.36
N PRO A 155 -25.04 45.00 51.90
CA PRO A 155 -23.89 45.79 51.41
C PRO A 155 -22.51 45.10 51.50
N ALA A 156 -21.45 45.80 51.07
CA ALA A 156 -20.03 45.45 51.28
C ALA A 156 -19.49 45.97 52.64
N PRO A 157 -18.26 45.60 53.08
CA PRO A 157 -17.09 46.42 52.69
C PRO A 157 -15.74 45.66 52.52
N ALA A 158 -14.68 46.46 52.24
CA ALA A 158 -13.26 46.12 52.02
C ALA A 158 -12.56 45.31 53.17
N GLN A 159 -11.36 44.73 53.03
CA GLN A 159 -10.05 45.24 52.54
C GLN A 159 -9.05 44.08 52.22
N ALA A 160 -7.87 44.24 51.58
CA ALA A 160 -7.31 45.19 50.59
C ALA A 160 -5.85 44.77 50.22
N ALA A 161 -5.27 45.32 49.13
CA ALA A 161 -3.85 45.25 48.71
C ALA A 161 -3.26 43.85 48.33
N SER A 162 -2.27 43.69 47.43
CA SER A 162 -1.50 44.63 46.58
C SER A 162 -1.03 44.02 45.24
N THR A 163 -0.59 44.89 44.32
CA THR A 163 0.34 44.76 43.15
C THR A 163 1.16 43.46 42.97
N ALA A 164 1.57 43.03 41.76
CA ALA A 164 1.89 43.82 40.55
C ALA A 164 1.77 43.06 39.19
N SER A 165 2.11 43.81 38.12
CA SER A 165 2.57 43.52 36.75
C SER A 165 3.13 42.11 36.39
N GLU A 166 3.29 41.71 35.11
CA GLU A 166 3.63 42.53 33.94
C GLU A 166 3.25 41.96 32.54
N THR A 167 3.07 42.89 31.59
CA THR A 167 3.07 42.80 30.10
C THR A 167 2.62 41.54 29.34
N ALA A 168 1.62 41.77 28.48
CA ALA A 168 1.70 41.42 27.05
C ALA A 168 1.22 42.61 26.20
N PRO A 169 1.83 42.91 25.03
CA PRO A 169 1.26 43.81 24.03
C PRO A 169 0.62 43.04 22.86
N ALA A 170 -0.42 43.63 22.25
CA ALA A 170 -1.26 43.00 21.23
C ALA A 170 -1.02 43.55 19.80
N ALA A 171 -1.84 43.10 18.84
CA ALA A 171 -1.74 43.36 17.40
C ALA A 171 -1.91 44.85 17.00
N ALA A 172 -1.48 45.16 15.76
CA ALA A 172 -1.38 46.52 15.23
C ALA A 172 -2.42 46.86 14.13
N GLN A 173 -2.74 48.16 14.00
CA GLN A 173 -3.44 48.86 12.91
C GLN A 173 -3.37 50.39 13.21
N PRO A 174 -3.64 51.33 12.27
CA PRO A 174 -3.50 51.31 10.80
C PRO A 174 -2.82 52.64 10.28
N GLU A 175 -3.20 53.12 9.08
CA GLU A 175 -2.88 54.44 8.45
C GLU A 175 -1.46 54.67 7.88
N ALA A 176 -1.22 55.43 6.79
CA ALA A 176 -2.10 55.92 5.69
C ALA A 176 -1.28 56.51 4.49
N ALA A 177 -2.00 56.92 3.42
CA ALA A 177 -1.73 58.04 2.50
C ALA A 177 -1.10 57.85 1.07
N LYS A 178 -2.02 57.92 0.08
CA LYS A 178 -2.05 58.85 -1.10
C LYS A 178 -1.27 58.61 -2.43
N GLN A 179 -1.93 59.12 -3.49
CA GLN A 179 -1.47 59.43 -4.88
C GLN A 179 -1.24 58.25 -5.85
N ALA A 180 -1.64 58.28 -7.13
CA ALA A 180 -2.48 59.24 -7.88
C ALA A 180 -3.14 58.62 -9.16
N GLN A 181 -4.12 59.35 -9.75
CA GLN A 181 -4.56 59.48 -11.17
C GLN A 181 -4.10 58.45 -12.24
N ALA A 182 -4.84 58.11 -13.31
CA ALA A 182 -6.26 58.23 -13.77
C ALA A 182 -6.39 57.28 -15.00
N GLN A 183 -7.54 56.80 -15.52
CA GLN A 183 -8.68 57.48 -16.17
C GLN A 183 -9.74 56.40 -16.55
N ALA A 184 -10.99 56.80 -16.85
CA ALA A 184 -11.98 55.98 -17.61
C ALA A 184 -11.97 56.44 -19.10
N GLU A 185 -12.66 55.86 -20.11
CA GLU A 185 -13.90 55.07 -20.13
C GLU A 185 -13.98 54.18 -21.44
N PRO A 186 -15.11 54.05 -22.19
CA PRO A 186 -16.00 52.88 -22.31
C PRO A 186 -15.72 51.90 -23.50
N PRO A 187 -16.43 50.75 -23.59
CA PRO A 187 -16.26 49.73 -24.65
C PRO A 187 -17.26 49.84 -25.82
N GLN A 188 -16.86 49.43 -27.05
CA GLN A 188 -17.73 49.10 -28.20
C GLN A 188 -17.01 48.14 -29.21
N PRO A 189 -17.66 47.56 -30.26
CA PRO A 189 -17.48 46.13 -30.59
C PRO A 189 -16.86 45.83 -32.01
N PRO A 190 -17.16 44.73 -32.75
CA PRO A 190 -16.18 44.07 -33.62
C PRO A 190 -15.89 44.75 -34.97
N ALA A 191 -14.78 44.34 -35.59
CA ALA A 191 -14.38 44.71 -36.95
C ALA A 191 -14.23 43.48 -37.87
N GLU A 192 -14.38 43.69 -39.18
CA GLU A 192 -14.47 42.66 -40.22
C GLU A 192 -13.11 42.31 -40.85
N SER A 193 -13.11 41.28 -41.72
CA SER A 193 -11.96 40.88 -42.55
C SER A 193 -11.71 41.87 -43.71
N PRO A 194 -10.53 41.83 -44.36
CA PRO A 194 -10.55 41.27 -45.72
C PRO A 194 -9.33 40.43 -46.11
N ALA A 195 -9.49 39.65 -47.18
CA ALA A 195 -8.42 38.96 -47.91
C ALA A 195 -8.33 39.48 -49.38
N PRO A 196 -7.21 39.29 -50.11
CA PRO A 196 -7.13 39.65 -51.52
C PRO A 196 -6.85 38.48 -52.50
N VAL A 197 -7.84 38.21 -53.37
CA VAL A 197 -7.74 37.94 -54.83
C VAL A 197 -7.16 36.60 -55.35
N ALA A 198 -7.79 36.07 -56.41
CA ALA A 198 -7.47 34.84 -57.17
C ALA A 198 -6.84 35.20 -58.57
N PRO A 199 -7.13 34.64 -59.78
CA PRO A 199 -8.19 33.73 -60.30
C PRO A 199 -7.58 32.35 -60.76
N VAL A 200 -8.07 31.50 -61.71
CA VAL A 200 -9.11 31.52 -62.78
C VAL A 200 -9.59 30.07 -63.13
N ALA A 201 -10.71 29.97 -63.85
CA ALA A 201 -11.05 28.97 -64.90
C ALA A 201 -11.23 27.45 -64.56
N ASP A 202 -12.18 26.70 -65.15
CA ASP A 202 -13.49 27.06 -65.77
C ASP A 202 -14.40 25.80 -65.97
N ALA A 203 -15.68 26.03 -66.30
CA ALA A 203 -16.59 25.21 -67.14
C ALA A 203 -17.11 23.80 -66.71
N LYS A 204 -18.42 23.76 -66.35
CA LYS A 204 -19.52 22.95 -66.97
C LYS A 204 -19.52 21.38 -66.84
N THR A 205 -20.61 20.60 -66.92
CA THR A 205 -22.05 20.80 -67.29
C THR A 205 -23.00 19.74 -66.66
N ALA A 206 -24.28 20.10 -66.47
CA ALA A 206 -25.55 19.31 -66.50
C ALA A 206 -25.70 17.86 -65.95
N GLN A 207 -26.76 17.72 -65.14
CA GLN A 207 -27.60 16.54 -64.85
C GLN A 207 -28.83 16.56 -65.80
N PRO A 208 -29.42 15.42 -66.25
CA PRO A 208 -30.68 14.93 -65.62
C PRO A 208 -31.04 13.42 -65.76
N ALA A 209 -32.16 13.07 -65.09
CA ALA A 209 -33.08 11.95 -65.31
C ALA A 209 -32.96 10.66 -64.43
N GLU A 210 -34.07 10.37 -63.75
CA GLU A 210 -34.47 9.10 -63.09
C GLU A 210 -35.45 8.35 -64.04
N PRO A 211 -35.80 7.06 -63.82
CA PRO A 211 -37.01 6.77 -63.00
C PRO A 211 -37.13 5.39 -62.30
N ALA A 212 -37.60 5.41 -61.04
CA ALA A 212 -38.75 4.67 -60.46
C ALA A 212 -38.84 3.11 -60.34
N GLU A 213 -39.37 2.69 -59.16
CA GLU A 213 -40.10 1.43 -58.82
C GLU A 213 -39.32 0.07 -58.77
N LYS A 214 -39.59 -0.93 -57.90
CA LYS A 214 -40.58 -1.16 -56.80
C LYS A 214 -39.99 -2.22 -55.77
N PRO A 215 -40.66 -2.73 -54.70
CA PRO A 215 -40.01 -2.87 -53.37
C PRO A 215 -40.06 -4.25 -52.66
N ALA A 216 -39.53 -4.28 -51.42
CA ALA A 216 -39.67 -5.31 -50.37
C ALA A 216 -38.78 -6.57 -50.56
N PRO A 217 -38.53 -7.45 -49.54
CA PRO A 217 -39.31 -7.70 -48.30
C PRO A 217 -38.78 -7.00 -47.01
N VAL A 218 -39.54 -7.22 -45.93
CA VAL A 218 -39.31 -6.70 -44.56
C VAL A 218 -38.72 -7.79 -43.65
N ALA A 219 -38.09 -7.37 -42.55
CA ALA A 219 -37.68 -8.17 -41.39
C ALA A 219 -36.55 -9.21 -41.57
N GLN A 220 -35.39 -8.88 -41.02
CA GLN A 220 -34.76 -9.70 -39.99
C GLN A 220 -34.34 -8.78 -38.83
N ALA A 221 -34.76 -9.12 -37.60
CA ALA A 221 -34.30 -8.41 -36.42
C ALA A 221 -32.88 -8.89 -36.09
N ALA A 222 -31.88 -8.02 -36.23
CA ALA A 222 -30.52 -8.36 -35.90
C ALA A 222 -30.38 -8.62 -34.40
N ALA A 223 -29.95 -9.83 -34.02
CA ALA A 223 -29.50 -10.10 -32.66
C ALA A 223 -28.30 -9.20 -32.31
N PRO A 224 -28.11 -8.80 -31.04
CA PRO A 224 -27.01 -7.93 -30.65
C PRO A 224 -25.66 -8.61 -30.91
N VAL A 225 -24.95 -8.16 -31.95
CA VAL A 225 -23.61 -8.64 -32.29
C VAL A 225 -22.63 -8.10 -31.24
N VAL A 226 -22.19 -8.96 -30.34
CA VAL A 226 -21.15 -8.63 -29.35
C VAL A 226 -19.81 -8.51 -30.07
N ALA A 227 -19.47 -7.28 -30.46
CA ALA A 227 -18.19 -6.96 -31.06
C ALA A 227 -17.06 -7.03 -30.02
N LYS A 228 -15.88 -7.53 -30.43
CA LYS A 228 -14.66 -7.51 -29.62
C LYS A 228 -13.99 -6.14 -29.71
N GLU A 229 -14.43 -5.20 -28.89
CA GLU A 229 -14.03 -3.79 -29.03
C GLU A 229 -12.79 -3.40 -28.23
N PHE A 230 -12.63 -3.87 -26.99
CA PHE A 230 -11.44 -3.67 -26.14
C PHE A 230 -11.43 -4.66 -24.97
N SER A 231 -10.45 -4.55 -24.07
CA SER A 231 -10.35 -5.31 -22.81
C SER A 231 -10.09 -4.38 -21.63
N VAL A 232 -10.49 -4.81 -20.43
CA VAL A 232 -10.26 -4.10 -19.15
C VAL A 232 -9.83 -5.12 -18.09
N GLY A 233 -8.68 -4.92 -17.45
CA GLY A 233 -8.11 -5.88 -16.49
C GLY A 233 -7.80 -7.26 -17.11
N GLY A 234 -7.62 -7.32 -18.42
CA GLY A 234 -7.54 -8.57 -19.20
C GLY A 234 -8.89 -9.24 -19.50
N TRP A 235 -10.01 -8.74 -18.97
CA TRP A 235 -11.35 -9.23 -19.26
C TRP A 235 -11.91 -8.64 -20.56
N GLN A 236 -12.70 -9.44 -21.28
CA GLN A 236 -13.56 -9.03 -22.40
C GLN A 236 -14.93 -9.74 -22.26
N PRO A 237 -16.05 -9.16 -22.74
CA PRO A 237 -17.34 -9.83 -22.73
C PRO A 237 -17.32 -11.16 -23.51
N PRO A 238 -17.51 -12.33 -22.86
CA PRO A 238 -17.69 -13.61 -23.55
C PRO A 238 -19.09 -13.73 -24.18
N LEU A 239 -19.29 -14.71 -25.05
CA LEU A 239 -20.63 -15.08 -25.53
C LEU A 239 -21.38 -15.90 -24.47
N ALA A 240 -22.70 -15.70 -24.34
CA ALA A 240 -23.54 -16.40 -23.37
C ALA A 240 -23.35 -17.93 -23.37
N ARG A 241 -23.25 -18.55 -24.56
CA ARG A 241 -22.97 -20.00 -24.70
C ARG A 241 -21.65 -20.42 -24.02
N ASP A 242 -20.61 -19.57 -24.07
CA ASP A 242 -19.27 -19.84 -23.54
C ASP A 242 -19.21 -19.59 -22.01
N VAL A 243 -20.22 -18.87 -21.49
CA VAL A 243 -20.51 -18.73 -20.06
C VAL A 243 -21.26 -19.96 -19.55
N PHE A 244 -22.37 -20.32 -20.20
CA PHE A 244 -23.20 -21.46 -19.79
C PHE A 244 -22.48 -22.81 -19.90
N ALA A 245 -21.59 -22.98 -20.87
CA ALA A 245 -20.74 -24.18 -20.98
C ALA A 245 -19.78 -24.39 -19.78
N LYS A 246 -19.66 -23.42 -18.87
CA LYS A 246 -18.86 -23.50 -17.63
C LYS A 246 -19.72 -23.64 -16.37
N ALA A 247 -21.04 -23.61 -16.49
CA ALA A 247 -21.97 -23.56 -15.37
C ALA A 247 -22.48 -24.97 -15.00
N ASP A 248 -21.66 -25.71 -14.24
CA ASP A 248 -21.88 -27.08 -13.79
C ASP A 248 -23.19 -27.33 -13.02
N PHE A 249 -23.78 -26.27 -12.46
CA PHE A 249 -25.02 -26.30 -11.68
C PHE A 249 -26.30 -26.15 -12.50
N ILE A 250 -26.21 -25.80 -13.79
CA ILE A 250 -27.36 -25.58 -14.66
C ILE A 250 -27.82 -26.88 -15.31
N THR A 251 -29.13 -27.10 -15.36
CA THR A 251 -29.76 -28.26 -16.00
C THR A 251 -30.60 -27.78 -17.19
N GLU A 252 -30.41 -28.36 -18.38
CA GLU A 252 -31.24 -28.02 -19.55
C GLU A 252 -32.40 -29.00 -19.73
N ILE A 253 -33.58 -28.49 -20.07
CA ILE A 253 -34.78 -29.28 -20.38
C ILE A 253 -35.56 -28.64 -21.55
N ALA A 254 -36.23 -29.45 -22.37
CA ALA A 254 -37.07 -28.98 -23.47
C ALA A 254 -38.56 -29.17 -23.18
N ASP A 255 -39.40 -28.22 -23.58
CA ASP A 255 -40.86 -28.27 -23.41
C ASP A 255 -41.59 -28.99 -24.56
N GLN A 256 -42.93 -28.98 -24.51
CA GLN A 256 -43.80 -29.58 -25.51
C GLN A 256 -43.67 -29.00 -26.94
N ASN A 257 -42.98 -27.86 -27.10
CA ASN A 257 -42.75 -27.17 -28.36
C ASN A 257 -41.28 -27.28 -28.83
N GLY A 258 -40.41 -27.93 -28.04
CA GLY A 258 -38.96 -27.97 -28.27
C GLY A 258 -38.19 -26.74 -27.77
N CYS A 259 -38.84 -25.84 -27.03
CA CYS A 259 -38.22 -24.66 -26.43
C CYS A 259 -37.34 -25.08 -25.24
N ARG A 260 -36.10 -24.60 -25.16
CA ARG A 260 -35.14 -24.99 -24.11
C ARG A 260 -35.14 -24.04 -22.91
N PHE A 261 -35.08 -24.62 -21.72
CA PHE A 261 -35.03 -23.94 -20.43
C PHE A 261 -33.76 -24.33 -19.68
N ARG A 262 -33.28 -23.41 -18.83
CA ARG A 262 -32.08 -23.56 -18.01
C ARG A 262 -32.47 -23.45 -16.53
N LEU A 263 -32.58 -24.58 -15.86
CA LEU A 263 -32.90 -24.65 -14.44
C LEU A 263 -31.66 -24.28 -13.62
N GLY A 264 -31.79 -23.36 -12.65
CA GLY A 264 -30.71 -22.99 -11.71
C GLY A 264 -30.40 -24.05 -10.64
N PHE A 265 -31.10 -25.18 -10.72
CA PHE A 265 -31.03 -26.32 -9.81
C PHE A 265 -30.97 -27.64 -10.61
N LYS A 266 -30.64 -28.74 -9.91
CA LYS A 266 -30.73 -30.10 -10.42
C LYS A 266 -31.98 -30.75 -9.81
N PRO A 267 -32.93 -31.27 -10.61
CA PRO A 267 -34.06 -32.04 -10.09
C PRO A 267 -33.63 -33.30 -9.32
N GLU A 268 -34.50 -33.83 -8.47
CA GLU A 268 -34.25 -35.07 -7.72
C GLU A 268 -34.47 -36.33 -8.60
N ASP A 269 -35.46 -36.30 -9.51
CA ASP A 269 -35.67 -37.33 -10.52
C ASP A 269 -34.81 -37.07 -11.78
N ASP A 270 -34.42 -38.14 -12.49
CA ASP A 270 -33.73 -38.02 -13.78
C ASP A 270 -34.55 -37.20 -14.79
N ILE A 271 -33.87 -36.36 -15.58
CA ILE A 271 -34.50 -35.47 -16.59
C ILE A 271 -35.40 -36.26 -17.56
N GLU A 272 -35.01 -37.49 -17.91
CA GLU A 272 -35.81 -38.37 -18.78
C GLU A 272 -37.19 -38.70 -18.21
N ASN A 273 -37.35 -38.69 -16.88
CA ASN A 273 -38.60 -38.93 -16.17
C ASN A 273 -39.43 -37.65 -15.94
N ILE A 274 -38.94 -36.49 -16.37
CA ILE A 274 -39.58 -35.18 -16.22
C ILE A 274 -40.17 -34.72 -17.56
N SER A 275 -41.33 -34.07 -17.50
CA SER A 275 -41.97 -33.38 -18.60
C SER A 275 -42.06 -31.88 -18.29
N ALA A 276 -41.51 -31.05 -19.19
CA ALA A 276 -41.65 -29.61 -19.12
C ALA A 276 -42.86 -29.16 -19.95
N THR A 277 -43.67 -28.26 -19.38
CA THR A 277 -44.79 -27.63 -20.08
C THR A 277 -44.70 -26.11 -19.93
N SER A 278 -44.68 -25.37 -21.04
CA SER A 278 -44.60 -23.90 -21.03
C SER A 278 -45.85 -23.22 -21.59
N ASN A 279 -46.02 -21.94 -21.25
CA ASN A 279 -47.04 -21.06 -21.80
C ASN A 279 -46.56 -19.60 -21.82
N GLY A 280 -46.92 -18.85 -22.86
CA GLY A 280 -46.65 -17.41 -23.03
C GLY A 280 -45.24 -17.02 -23.48
N VAL A 281 -44.25 -17.90 -23.31
CA VAL A 281 -42.84 -17.67 -23.69
C VAL A 281 -42.63 -17.66 -25.21
N THR A 282 -41.53 -17.04 -25.65
CA THR A 282 -41.02 -17.16 -27.02
C THR A 282 -39.65 -17.83 -27.01
N CYS A 283 -39.35 -18.63 -28.02
CA CYS A 283 -38.01 -19.22 -28.17
C CYS A 283 -37.12 -18.25 -28.97
N GLY A 284 -35.90 -17.99 -28.48
CA GLY A 284 -34.89 -17.23 -29.19
C GLY A 284 -34.36 -17.95 -30.43
N PRO A 285 -33.55 -17.28 -31.28
CA PRO A 285 -32.92 -17.89 -32.45
C PRO A 285 -31.91 -19.00 -32.10
N ASP A 286 -31.49 -19.07 -30.83
CA ASP A 286 -30.69 -20.12 -30.22
C ASP A 286 -31.53 -21.27 -29.61
N GLY A 287 -32.87 -21.16 -29.66
CA GLY A 287 -33.83 -22.14 -29.18
C GLY A 287 -34.11 -22.11 -27.68
N TYR A 288 -33.63 -21.11 -26.93
CA TYR A 288 -33.91 -20.97 -25.50
C TYR A 288 -35.08 -20.03 -25.21
N ALA A 289 -35.80 -20.25 -24.11
CA ALA A 289 -36.96 -19.45 -23.75
C ALA A 289 -36.58 -18.02 -23.33
N GLN A 290 -37.36 -17.05 -23.82
CA GLN A 290 -37.23 -15.61 -23.60
C GLN A 290 -38.61 -15.01 -23.28
N GLY A 291 -38.62 -13.81 -22.71
CA GLY A 291 -39.85 -13.04 -22.45
C GLY A 291 -40.69 -13.54 -21.26
N SER A 292 -41.91 -13.01 -21.12
CA SER A 292 -42.79 -13.31 -19.97
C SER A 292 -43.65 -14.56 -20.19
N GLY A 293 -43.76 -15.43 -19.17
CA GLY A 293 -44.55 -16.65 -19.29
C GLY A 293 -44.57 -17.50 -18.01
N SER A 294 -44.80 -18.80 -18.19
CA SER A 294 -44.74 -19.80 -17.12
C SER A 294 -44.17 -21.13 -17.60
N LEU A 295 -43.44 -21.82 -16.73
CA LEU A 295 -42.94 -23.18 -16.89
C LEU A 295 -43.51 -24.05 -15.76
N THR A 296 -43.96 -25.26 -16.08
CA THR A 296 -44.36 -26.27 -15.09
C THR A 296 -43.66 -27.58 -15.40
N LEU A 297 -42.95 -28.13 -14.42
CA LEU A 297 -42.27 -29.41 -14.52
C LEU A 297 -43.09 -30.47 -13.78
N ASN A 298 -43.56 -31.48 -14.50
CA ASN A 298 -44.26 -32.63 -13.94
C ASN A 298 -43.44 -33.90 -14.21
N ARG A 299 -43.25 -34.74 -13.21
CA ARG A 299 -42.78 -36.12 -13.42
C ARG A 299 -43.83 -36.89 -14.21
N ARG A 300 -43.40 -37.92 -14.97
CA ARG A 300 -44.28 -38.71 -15.86
C ARG A 300 -45.46 -39.42 -15.18
N ASP A 301 -45.45 -39.58 -13.86
CA ASP A 301 -46.56 -40.08 -13.05
C ASP A 301 -47.63 -39.01 -12.73
N GLY A 302 -47.41 -37.76 -13.15
CA GLY A 302 -48.30 -36.62 -12.92
C GLY A 302 -47.95 -35.77 -11.71
N VAL A 303 -46.89 -36.11 -10.95
CA VAL A 303 -46.47 -35.31 -9.80
C VAL A 303 -45.79 -34.02 -10.28
N ARG A 304 -46.38 -32.87 -9.95
CA ARG A 304 -45.80 -31.54 -10.22
C ARG A 304 -44.60 -31.29 -9.31
N LEU A 305 -43.41 -31.28 -9.89
CA LEU A 305 -42.13 -31.05 -9.20
C LEU A 305 -41.83 -29.56 -9.03
N HIS A 306 -42.11 -28.75 -10.06
CA HIS A 306 -41.79 -27.32 -10.06
C HIS A 306 -42.84 -26.52 -10.85
N GLN A 307 -43.05 -25.27 -10.47
CA GLN A 307 -43.86 -24.32 -11.24
C GLN A 307 -43.35 -22.90 -11.07
N PHE A 308 -42.96 -22.29 -12.18
CA PHE A 308 -42.51 -20.91 -12.26
C PHE A 308 -43.46 -20.06 -13.11
N LYS A 309 -43.63 -18.80 -12.72
CA LYS A 309 -44.33 -17.77 -13.49
C LYS A 309 -43.62 -16.44 -13.29
N GLY A 310 -43.16 -15.83 -14.38
CA GLY A 310 -42.29 -14.67 -14.36
C GLY A 310 -41.83 -14.35 -15.77
N SER A 311 -40.52 -14.14 -15.94
CA SER A 311 -39.91 -13.99 -17.26
C SER A 311 -38.67 -14.88 -17.41
N PHE A 312 -38.24 -15.06 -18.65
CA PHE A 312 -37.11 -15.89 -19.03
C PHE A 312 -36.05 -15.06 -19.75
N LEU A 313 -34.79 -15.40 -19.49
CA LEU A 313 -33.62 -14.82 -20.14
C LEU A 313 -32.64 -15.94 -20.46
N ASP A 314 -32.37 -16.18 -21.74
CA ASP A 314 -31.53 -17.29 -22.23
C ASP A 314 -31.96 -18.65 -21.61
N GLY A 315 -33.27 -18.85 -21.43
CA GLY A 315 -33.88 -20.02 -20.80
C GLY A 315 -33.92 -20.03 -19.27
N LEU A 316 -33.26 -19.10 -18.58
CA LEU A 316 -33.20 -19.00 -17.12
C LEU A 316 -34.49 -18.42 -16.53
N GLU A 317 -34.86 -18.82 -15.32
CA GLU A 317 -36.01 -18.29 -14.58
C GLU A 317 -35.68 -16.96 -13.86
N ILE A 318 -36.29 -15.86 -14.32
CA ILE A 318 -36.08 -14.50 -13.81
C ILE A 318 -37.36 -13.98 -13.14
N TYR A 319 -37.29 -13.76 -11.82
CA TYR A 319 -38.36 -13.13 -11.05
C TYR A 319 -38.42 -11.62 -11.34
N GLY A 320 -39.61 -11.16 -11.74
CA GLY A 320 -39.83 -9.81 -12.27
C GLY A 320 -39.86 -9.81 -13.80
N GLU A 321 -39.39 -8.71 -14.39
CA GLU A 321 -39.26 -8.53 -15.84
C GLU A 321 -37.79 -8.57 -16.23
N ALA A 322 -37.40 -9.58 -16.99
CA ALA A 322 -36.03 -9.81 -17.41
C ALA A 322 -35.57 -8.75 -18.42
N PRO A 323 -34.51 -7.98 -18.11
CA PRO A 323 -33.89 -7.13 -19.12
C PRO A 323 -33.28 -8.03 -20.21
N GLN A 324 -33.70 -7.80 -21.46
CA GLN A 324 -33.31 -8.62 -22.61
C GLN A 324 -31.89 -8.25 -23.06
N LEU A 325 -30.89 -8.66 -22.27
CA LEU A 325 -29.48 -8.31 -22.39
C LEU A 325 -28.61 -9.58 -22.42
N PRO A 326 -27.52 -9.62 -23.21
CA PRO A 326 -26.65 -10.80 -23.29
C PRO A 326 -26.04 -11.17 -21.94
N VAL A 327 -26.15 -12.45 -21.56
CA VAL A 327 -25.42 -12.99 -20.41
C VAL A 327 -23.92 -13.08 -20.74
N VAL A 328 -23.09 -12.43 -19.92
CA VAL A 328 -21.62 -12.34 -20.11
C VAL A 328 -20.81 -12.80 -18.90
N GLY A 329 -21.47 -13.36 -17.88
CA GLY A 329 -20.81 -14.00 -16.76
C GLY A 329 -21.78 -14.56 -15.71
N ILE A 330 -21.26 -15.42 -14.86
CA ILE A 330 -21.92 -15.89 -13.63
C ILE A 330 -20.84 -15.84 -12.54
N ASP A 331 -21.10 -15.14 -11.42
CA ASP A 331 -20.12 -15.05 -10.33
C ASP A 331 -20.12 -16.31 -9.43
N GLN A 332 -19.12 -16.41 -8.54
CA GLN A 332 -18.96 -17.54 -7.61
C GLN A 332 -20.18 -17.75 -6.68
N ARG A 333 -21.04 -16.73 -6.52
CA ARG A 333 -22.30 -16.76 -5.76
C ARG A 333 -23.53 -16.91 -6.68
N LYS A 334 -23.32 -17.41 -7.90
CA LYS A 334 -24.31 -17.65 -8.98
C LYS A 334 -25.00 -16.40 -9.55
N ASN A 335 -24.56 -15.19 -9.26
CA ASN A 335 -25.23 -13.97 -9.75
C ASN A 335 -24.90 -13.75 -11.24
N LEU A 336 -25.91 -13.46 -12.07
CA LEU A 336 -25.71 -13.19 -13.49
C LEU A 336 -25.01 -11.85 -13.69
N LEU A 337 -24.10 -11.79 -14.65
CA LEU A 337 -23.60 -10.55 -15.24
C LEU A 337 -24.18 -10.42 -16.66
N LEU A 338 -24.85 -9.31 -16.93
CA LEU A 338 -25.45 -8.98 -18.22
C LEU A 338 -24.75 -7.77 -18.83
N LEU A 339 -24.44 -7.80 -20.13
CA LEU A 339 -23.84 -6.65 -20.81
C LEU A 339 -24.92 -5.63 -21.16
N LEU A 340 -24.83 -4.44 -20.55
CA LEU A 340 -25.76 -3.32 -20.81
C LEU A 340 -25.29 -2.47 -22.01
N HIS A 341 -23.98 -2.17 -22.07
CA HIS A 341 -23.37 -1.40 -23.15
C HIS A 341 -21.83 -1.55 -23.13
N SER A 342 -21.19 -1.36 -24.27
CA SER A 342 -19.73 -1.15 -24.40
C SER A 342 -19.52 0.21 -25.06
N GLU A 343 -18.64 1.04 -24.50
CA GLU A 343 -18.32 2.36 -25.01
C GLU A 343 -16.82 2.44 -25.40
N PRO A 344 -16.45 2.16 -26.67
CA PRO A 344 -15.04 2.07 -27.09
C PRO A 344 -14.26 3.37 -26.96
N ALA A 345 -14.93 4.53 -27.11
CA ALA A 345 -14.31 5.85 -27.00
C ALA A 345 -13.78 6.12 -25.58
N SER A 346 -14.57 5.80 -24.56
CA SER A 346 -14.21 5.99 -23.14
C SER A 346 -13.55 4.75 -22.52
N LYS A 347 -13.55 3.61 -23.24
CA LYS A 347 -13.12 2.27 -22.81
C LYS A 347 -13.87 1.76 -21.57
N VAL A 348 -15.20 1.80 -21.60
CA VAL A 348 -16.06 1.35 -20.48
C VAL A 348 -16.99 0.22 -20.91
N HIS A 349 -16.99 -0.89 -20.18
CA HIS A 349 -18.05 -1.89 -20.26
C HIS A 349 -19.04 -1.65 -19.12
N TYR A 350 -20.30 -1.40 -19.44
CA TYR A 350 -21.38 -1.25 -18.48
C TYR A 350 -22.07 -2.62 -18.30
N LEU A 351 -22.05 -3.14 -17.07
CA LEU A 351 -22.55 -4.47 -16.71
C LEU A 351 -23.66 -4.36 -15.66
N LEU A 352 -24.72 -5.16 -15.79
CA LEU A 352 -25.71 -5.36 -14.74
C LEU A 352 -25.49 -6.69 -14.04
N ARG A 353 -25.27 -6.66 -12.73
CA ARG A 353 -25.22 -7.84 -11.88
C ARG A 353 -26.56 -8.07 -11.20
N MET A 354 -27.18 -9.23 -11.46
CA MET A 354 -28.51 -9.60 -10.96
C MET A 354 -28.43 -10.65 -9.85
N GLY A 355 -29.09 -10.38 -8.72
CA GLY A 355 -29.05 -11.24 -7.54
C GLY A 355 -29.63 -12.64 -7.77
N HIS A 356 -28.87 -13.69 -7.45
CA HIS A 356 -29.39 -15.06 -7.32
C HIS A 356 -29.97 -15.27 -5.91
N SER A 357 -31.21 -15.76 -5.81
CA SER A 357 -31.88 -16.01 -4.52
C SER A 357 -31.51 -17.38 -3.96
N TYR A 358 -31.74 -17.60 -2.66
CA TYR A 358 -31.62 -18.93 -2.05
C TYR A 358 -32.56 -19.96 -2.70
N ASN A 359 -33.69 -19.49 -3.27
CA ASN A 359 -34.74 -20.30 -3.88
C ASN A 359 -34.50 -20.55 -5.39
N GLY A 360 -33.25 -20.57 -5.83
CA GLY A 360 -32.83 -21.05 -7.16
C GLY A 360 -33.16 -20.17 -8.37
N HIS A 361 -33.57 -18.91 -8.16
CA HIS A 361 -34.00 -17.99 -9.23
C HIS A 361 -33.32 -16.62 -9.11
N TRP A 362 -33.21 -15.90 -10.21
CA TRP A 362 -32.65 -14.55 -10.22
C TRP A 362 -33.73 -13.48 -10.06
N ASN A 363 -33.38 -12.31 -9.52
CA ASN A 363 -34.33 -11.24 -9.20
C ASN A 363 -33.97 -9.93 -9.91
N ALA A 364 -34.77 -9.53 -10.90
CA ALA A 364 -34.57 -8.31 -11.69
C ALA A 364 -34.90 -7.01 -10.92
N GLY A 365 -35.49 -7.10 -9.72
CA GLY A 365 -35.88 -5.95 -8.89
C GLY A 365 -34.75 -5.32 -8.08
N SER A 366 -33.60 -5.99 -7.94
CA SER A 366 -32.40 -5.47 -7.27
C SER A 366 -31.16 -5.83 -8.08
N VAL A 367 -30.52 -4.81 -8.67
CA VAL A 367 -29.34 -4.97 -9.53
C VAL A 367 -28.23 -4.02 -9.12
N THR A 368 -27.00 -4.47 -9.32
CA THR A 368 -25.80 -3.64 -9.24
C THR A 368 -25.36 -3.25 -10.65
N LEU A 369 -25.11 -1.97 -10.89
CA LEU A 369 -24.57 -1.46 -12.16
C LEU A 369 -23.06 -1.25 -12.00
N VAL A 370 -22.26 -1.80 -12.91
CA VAL A 370 -20.80 -1.73 -12.86
C VAL A 370 -20.29 -1.09 -14.15
N ALA A 371 -19.56 0.01 -14.03
CA ALA A 371 -18.74 0.61 -15.08
C ALA A 371 -17.31 0.06 -14.97
N LEU A 372 -17.02 -0.99 -15.73
CA LEU A 372 -15.72 -1.65 -15.78
C LEU A 372 -14.80 -0.91 -16.76
N THR A 373 -13.77 -0.23 -16.23
CA THR A 373 -12.80 0.55 -17.03
C THR A 373 -11.46 0.77 -16.31
N GLU A 374 -10.36 0.75 -17.06
CA GLU A 374 -9.04 1.22 -16.60
C GLU A 374 -8.92 2.77 -16.62
N ASN A 375 -9.88 3.47 -17.24
CA ASN A 375 -9.83 4.91 -17.46
C ASN A 375 -10.17 5.70 -16.17
N ARG A 376 -9.13 5.97 -15.38
CA ARG A 376 -9.19 6.69 -14.09
C ARG A 376 -9.86 8.06 -14.20
N GLU A 377 -9.65 8.77 -15.30
CA GLU A 377 -10.09 10.17 -15.46
C GLU A 377 -11.62 10.32 -15.47
N LEU A 378 -12.36 9.27 -15.87
CA LEU A 378 -13.82 9.20 -15.79
C LEU A 378 -14.36 9.38 -14.36
N PHE A 379 -13.52 9.17 -13.35
CA PHE A 379 -13.86 9.30 -11.93
C PHE A 379 -13.00 10.36 -11.20
N ARG A 380 -12.25 11.20 -11.92
CA ARG A 380 -11.45 12.29 -11.33
C ARG A 380 -12.28 13.54 -11.05
N ASP A 381 -13.22 13.89 -11.92
CA ASP A 381 -14.04 15.10 -11.77
C ASP A 381 -15.56 14.82 -11.84
N LEU A 382 -16.35 15.77 -11.35
CA LEU A 382 -17.80 15.62 -11.20
C LEU A 382 -18.57 15.60 -12.54
N GLU A 383 -18.06 16.24 -13.59
CA GLU A 383 -18.69 16.24 -14.92
C GLU A 383 -18.44 14.90 -15.62
N SER A 384 -17.21 14.39 -15.57
CA SER A 384 -16.87 13.05 -16.08
C SER A 384 -17.63 11.93 -15.36
N ILE A 385 -17.76 12.03 -14.02
CA ILE A 385 -18.57 11.10 -13.22
C ILE A 385 -20.03 11.14 -13.69
N ARG A 386 -20.62 12.33 -13.77
CA ARG A 386 -22.02 12.51 -14.21
C ARG A 386 -22.24 11.92 -15.58
N ARG A 387 -21.41 12.26 -16.56
CA ARG A 387 -21.48 11.72 -17.93
C ARG A 387 -21.43 10.19 -17.96
N THR A 388 -20.51 9.58 -17.20
CA THR A 388 -20.36 8.11 -17.12
C THR A 388 -21.61 7.45 -16.52
N VAL A 389 -22.20 8.07 -15.49
CA VAL A 389 -23.44 7.62 -14.85
C VAL A 389 -24.67 7.82 -15.74
N ASP A 390 -24.74 8.94 -16.45
CA ASP A 390 -25.87 9.33 -17.29
C ASP A 390 -25.94 8.46 -18.56
N ILE A 391 -24.79 8.08 -19.15
CA ILE A 391 -24.72 7.08 -20.23
C ILE A 391 -25.24 5.72 -19.75
N ALA A 392 -24.76 5.25 -18.59
CA ALA A 392 -25.14 3.96 -18.02
C ALA A 392 -26.65 3.90 -17.71
N THR A 393 -27.21 4.95 -17.11
CA THR A 393 -28.64 5.04 -16.78
C THR A 393 -29.52 5.24 -18.02
N ALA A 394 -29.09 6.01 -19.03
CA ALA A 394 -29.81 6.15 -20.29
C ALA A 394 -29.86 4.85 -21.13
N HIS A 395 -28.95 3.90 -20.89
CA HIS A 395 -29.07 2.54 -21.41
C HIS A 395 -30.00 1.68 -20.53
N LEU A 396 -29.85 1.77 -19.21
CA LEU A 396 -30.71 1.05 -18.24
C LEU A 396 -32.20 1.36 -18.43
N ASP A 397 -32.54 2.62 -18.72
CA ASP A 397 -33.91 3.07 -18.95
C ASP A 397 -34.55 2.44 -20.20
N LYS A 398 -33.75 2.02 -21.17
CA LYS A 398 -34.20 1.32 -22.39
C LYS A 398 -34.37 -0.18 -22.16
N SER A 399 -33.46 -0.80 -21.41
CA SER A 399 -33.42 -2.27 -21.23
C SER A 399 -34.19 -2.79 -20.02
N ALA A 400 -34.36 -1.96 -18.97
CA ALA A 400 -34.94 -2.36 -17.69
C ALA A 400 -35.81 -1.24 -17.06
N PRO A 401 -36.82 -0.69 -17.78
CA PRO A 401 -37.54 0.52 -17.38
C PRO A 401 -38.32 0.43 -16.06
N LYS A 402 -38.45 -0.75 -15.43
CA LYS A 402 -39.11 -0.93 -14.13
C LYS A 402 -38.16 -0.83 -12.92
N ILE A 403 -36.84 -0.80 -13.12
CA ILE A 403 -35.88 -0.69 -12.01
C ILE A 403 -35.92 0.73 -11.42
N ARG A 404 -35.97 0.81 -10.08
CA ARG A 404 -36.17 2.07 -9.32
C ARG A 404 -35.00 2.49 -8.44
N GLY A 405 -34.03 1.61 -8.23
CA GLY A 405 -32.87 1.85 -7.39
C GLY A 405 -31.75 0.91 -7.78
N ILE A 406 -30.52 1.41 -7.77
CA ILE A 406 -29.30 0.68 -8.11
C ILE A 406 -28.15 1.15 -7.24
N HIS A 407 -27.19 0.27 -6.99
CA HIS A 407 -25.85 0.66 -6.58
C HIS A 407 -24.97 0.67 -7.83
N PHE A 408 -24.27 1.78 -8.07
CA PHE A 408 -23.34 1.96 -9.17
C PHE A 408 -21.90 1.86 -8.65
N TYR A 409 -21.05 1.12 -9.37
CA TYR A 409 -19.63 0.99 -9.08
C TYR A 409 -18.79 1.26 -10.32
N GLY A 410 -17.77 2.12 -10.21
CA GLY A 410 -16.64 2.15 -11.15
C GLY A 410 -15.57 1.15 -10.68
N MET A 411 -15.06 0.29 -11.57
CA MET A 411 -14.05 -0.73 -11.23
C MET A 411 -13.01 -0.90 -12.33
N ARG A 412 -11.74 -1.15 -11.96
CA ARG A 412 -10.62 -1.39 -12.90
C ARG A 412 -10.46 -2.86 -13.31
N ASP A 413 -10.97 -3.78 -12.51
CA ASP A 413 -10.76 -5.22 -12.65
C ASP A 413 -12.02 -5.93 -12.15
N LEU A 414 -12.61 -6.80 -12.97
CA LEU A 414 -13.85 -7.50 -12.64
C LEU A 414 -13.63 -8.60 -11.60
N GLU A 415 -12.54 -9.35 -11.73
CA GLU A 415 -12.23 -10.48 -10.86
C GLU A 415 -11.84 -9.95 -9.47
N LYS A 416 -10.89 -9.01 -9.41
CA LYS A 416 -10.44 -8.44 -8.13
C LYS A 416 -11.50 -7.54 -7.51
N GLY A 417 -12.08 -6.63 -8.29
CA GLY A 417 -13.07 -5.65 -7.81
C GLY A 417 -14.40 -6.28 -7.42
N LEU A 418 -15.01 -7.11 -8.28
CA LEU A 418 -16.37 -7.60 -8.10
C LEU A 418 -16.47 -9.01 -7.50
N HIS A 419 -15.53 -9.90 -7.81
CA HIS A 419 -15.57 -11.29 -7.32
C HIS A 419 -14.80 -11.48 -6.00
N GLN A 420 -13.63 -10.87 -5.88
CA GLN A 420 -12.81 -10.91 -4.65
C GLN A 420 -13.18 -9.78 -3.68
N GLY A 421 -13.75 -8.68 -4.17
CA GLY A 421 -14.20 -7.54 -3.35
C GLY A 421 -13.09 -6.57 -2.95
N ASP A 422 -11.95 -6.58 -3.66
CA ASP A 422 -10.82 -5.72 -3.38
C ASP A 422 -11.09 -4.27 -3.81
N ARG A 423 -11.16 -3.39 -2.80
CA ARG A 423 -11.43 -1.96 -2.95
C ARG A 423 -10.28 -1.18 -3.57
N ASP A 424 -9.05 -1.69 -3.59
CA ASP A 424 -7.97 -1.07 -4.38
C ASP A 424 -8.33 -1.05 -5.88
N PHE A 425 -9.16 -1.99 -6.36
CA PHE A 425 -9.61 -2.06 -7.75
C PHE A 425 -10.92 -1.30 -8.02
N TRP A 426 -11.51 -0.67 -7.00
CA TRP A 426 -12.67 0.22 -7.16
C TRP A 426 -12.20 1.63 -7.50
N LEU A 427 -13.03 2.38 -8.23
CA LEU A 427 -12.81 3.79 -8.60
C LEU A 427 -13.83 4.68 -7.91
N TYR A 428 -15.09 4.25 -7.88
CA TYR A 428 -16.23 5.02 -7.40
C TYR A 428 -17.36 4.10 -6.95
N GLU A 429 -18.10 4.49 -5.92
CA GLU A 429 -19.36 3.85 -5.49
C GLU A 429 -20.39 4.94 -5.20
N ILE A 430 -21.61 4.80 -5.72
CA ILE A 430 -22.74 5.67 -5.40
C ILE A 430 -24.06 4.90 -5.48
N SER A 431 -25.04 5.30 -4.67
CA SER A 431 -26.41 4.76 -4.76
C SER A 431 -27.30 5.72 -5.54
N LEU A 432 -28.04 5.21 -6.52
CA LEU A 432 -29.01 5.97 -7.30
C LEU A 432 -30.42 5.46 -7.06
N SER A 433 -31.40 6.36 -7.12
CA SER A 433 -32.82 6.01 -7.08
C SER A 433 -33.62 6.86 -8.05
N ARG A 434 -34.75 6.35 -8.52
CA ARG A 434 -35.69 7.13 -9.34
C ARG A 434 -36.65 7.92 -8.48
N HIS A 435 -36.74 9.22 -8.73
CA HIS A 435 -37.71 10.08 -8.06
C HIS A 435 -39.14 9.68 -8.40
N TYR A 436 -39.96 9.47 -7.35
CA TYR A 436 -41.27 8.83 -7.48
C TYR A 436 -42.23 9.49 -8.47
N ARG A 437 -42.20 10.82 -8.61
CA ARG A 437 -43.09 11.55 -9.57
C ARG A 437 -42.54 11.66 -10.98
N THR A 438 -41.23 11.92 -11.12
CA THR A 438 -40.61 12.28 -12.41
C THR A 438 -39.93 11.09 -13.09
N GLN A 439 -39.74 9.99 -12.37
CA GLN A 439 -39.02 8.77 -12.81
C GLN A 439 -37.58 9.01 -13.30
N LYS A 440 -37.04 10.21 -13.13
CA LYS A 440 -35.63 10.53 -13.37
C LYS A 440 -34.76 9.93 -12.25
N TRP A 441 -33.54 9.54 -12.61
CA TRP A 441 -32.52 9.16 -11.64
C TRP A 441 -32.05 10.37 -10.84
N GLU A 442 -31.95 10.19 -9.53
CA GLU A 442 -31.42 11.15 -8.56
C GLU A 442 -30.35 10.46 -7.73
N TYR A 443 -29.27 11.19 -7.48
CA TYR A 443 -28.12 10.77 -6.69
C TYR A 443 -27.43 11.99 -6.07
N ASP A 444 -26.77 11.77 -4.93
CA ASP A 444 -26.06 12.80 -4.18
C ASP A 444 -24.54 12.50 -4.22
N PRO A 445 -23.76 13.21 -5.05
CA PRO A 445 -22.32 13.00 -5.15
C PRO A 445 -21.55 13.20 -3.84
N ALA A 446 -22.12 13.92 -2.86
CA ALA A 446 -21.50 14.09 -1.54
C ALA A 446 -21.63 12.83 -0.65
N ARG A 447 -22.43 11.83 -1.06
CA ARG A 447 -22.57 10.51 -0.40
C ARG A 447 -21.90 9.38 -1.18
N ALA A 448 -21.07 9.72 -2.16
CA ALA A 448 -20.34 8.74 -2.95
C ALA A 448 -18.95 8.45 -2.36
N ASN A 449 -18.52 7.20 -2.41
CA ASN A 449 -17.16 6.83 -2.06
C ASN A 449 -16.28 6.92 -3.31
N ASN A 450 -15.41 7.93 -3.40
CA ASN A 450 -14.41 8.01 -4.46
C ASN A 450 -13.13 7.29 -4.01
N TYR A 451 -12.91 6.09 -4.56
CA TYR A 451 -11.78 5.23 -4.22
C TYR A 451 -10.50 5.63 -4.96
N LEU A 452 -10.61 6.22 -6.16
CA LEU A 452 -9.48 6.66 -6.98
C LEU A 452 -8.48 7.51 -6.17
N PHE A 453 -8.95 8.51 -5.43
CA PHE A 453 -8.07 9.37 -4.62
C PHE A 453 -7.42 8.64 -3.44
N THR A 454 -8.11 7.66 -2.83
CA THR A 454 -7.53 6.86 -1.75
C THR A 454 -6.42 5.94 -2.25
N TYR A 455 -6.60 5.39 -3.45
CA TYR A 455 -5.62 4.58 -4.16
C TYR A 455 -4.44 5.44 -4.65
N GLU A 456 -4.67 6.65 -5.18
CA GLU A 456 -3.61 7.59 -5.59
C GLU A 456 -2.73 8.03 -4.42
N ARG A 457 -3.32 8.31 -3.26
CA ARG A 457 -2.55 8.61 -2.05
C ARG A 457 -1.65 7.43 -1.64
N LYS A 458 -2.16 6.20 -1.74
CA LYS A 458 -1.41 4.96 -1.43
C LYS A 458 -0.25 4.73 -2.41
N GLU A 459 -0.46 4.92 -3.72
CA GLU A 459 0.60 4.89 -4.73
C GLU A 459 1.70 5.92 -4.41
N ALA A 460 1.32 7.17 -4.12
CA ALA A 460 2.26 8.26 -3.82
C ALA A 460 2.95 8.16 -2.45
N GLU A 461 2.37 7.45 -1.47
CA GLU A 461 3.03 7.12 -0.20
C GLU A 461 4.11 6.04 -0.39
N LEU A 462 3.83 5.00 -1.16
CA LEU A 462 4.80 3.94 -1.49
C LEU A 462 5.97 4.47 -2.34
N GLN A 463 5.70 5.37 -3.30
CA GLN A 463 6.75 6.01 -4.10
C GLN A 463 7.71 6.83 -3.23
N ARG A 464 7.18 7.70 -2.35
CA ARG A 464 7.99 8.50 -1.42
C ARG A 464 8.78 7.63 -0.43
N GLN A 465 8.22 6.50 0.02
CA GLN A 465 8.96 5.55 0.86
C GLN A 465 10.14 4.93 0.09
N ALA A 466 9.94 4.49 -1.16
CA ALA A 466 10.99 3.95 -2.02
C ALA A 466 12.03 5.00 -2.46
N GLU A 467 11.68 6.28 -2.49
CA GLU A 467 12.62 7.39 -2.67
C GLU A 467 13.49 7.58 -1.42
N LEU A 468 12.87 7.72 -0.24
CA LEU A 468 13.58 7.83 1.04
C LEU A 468 14.42 6.59 1.35
N GLU A 469 14.10 5.41 0.83
CA GLU A 469 14.97 4.21 0.91
C GLU A 469 16.20 4.32 0.02
N ARG A 470 16.03 4.70 -1.26
CA ARG A 470 17.15 4.91 -2.19
C ARG A 470 18.09 6.03 -1.73
N GLU A 471 17.55 7.13 -1.18
CA GLU A 471 18.34 8.22 -0.61
C GLU A 471 19.17 7.76 0.60
N ARG A 472 18.56 7.04 1.54
CA ARG A 472 19.28 6.45 2.69
C ARG A 472 20.33 5.43 2.25
N GLU A 473 20.11 4.69 1.17
CA GLU A 473 21.10 3.76 0.62
C GLU A 473 22.27 4.46 -0.04
N ALA A 474 22.00 5.48 -0.87
CA ALA A 474 23.04 6.34 -1.44
C ALA A 474 23.85 7.05 -0.36
N GLN A 475 23.21 7.56 0.71
CA GLN A 475 23.92 8.14 1.86
C GLN A 475 24.80 7.10 2.55
N ARG A 476 24.28 5.90 2.88
CA ARG A 476 25.07 4.83 3.50
C ARG A 476 26.27 4.43 2.63
N GLN A 477 26.13 4.39 1.31
CA GLN A 477 27.24 4.11 0.40
C GLN A 477 28.30 5.22 0.43
N ARG A 478 27.90 6.51 0.37
CA ARG A 478 28.83 7.64 0.51
C ARG A 478 29.56 7.62 1.85
N GLU A 479 28.85 7.36 2.95
CA GLU A 479 29.46 7.24 4.27
C GLU A 479 30.46 6.08 4.35
N LEU A 480 30.20 4.93 3.72
CA LEU A 480 31.12 3.79 3.71
C LEU A 480 32.40 4.11 2.94
N LEU A 481 32.28 4.71 1.74
CA LEU A 481 33.42 5.19 0.96
C LEU A 481 34.22 6.24 1.72
N ALA A 482 33.55 7.17 2.41
CA ALA A 482 34.20 8.17 3.24
C ALA A 482 34.93 7.57 4.47
N ARG A 483 34.39 6.53 5.13
CA ARG A 483 35.12 5.80 6.20
C ARG A 483 36.37 5.11 5.67
N GLN A 484 36.29 4.54 4.47
CA GLN A 484 37.45 3.94 3.80
C GLN A 484 38.50 5.02 3.46
N ALA A 485 38.07 6.16 2.93
CA ALA A 485 38.94 7.31 2.67
C ALA A 485 39.58 7.88 3.96
N GLU A 486 38.87 7.92 5.10
CA GLU A 486 39.46 8.30 6.40
C GLU A 486 40.58 7.33 6.80
N GLN A 487 40.40 6.03 6.61
CA GLN A 487 41.42 5.01 6.91
C GLN A 487 42.64 5.13 5.98
N GLN A 488 42.42 5.30 4.67
CA GLN A 488 43.48 5.55 3.68
C GLN A 488 44.29 6.81 4.00
N LEU A 489 43.61 7.91 4.36
CA LEU A 489 44.25 9.18 4.72
C LEU A 489 45.00 9.09 6.05
N GLN A 490 44.50 8.31 7.03
CA GLN A 490 45.23 8.00 8.26
C GLN A 490 46.50 7.18 8.01
N LEU A 491 46.44 6.16 7.14
CA LEU A 491 47.58 5.37 6.69
C LEU A 491 48.64 6.26 6.01
N TYR A 492 48.24 7.10 5.05
CA TYR A 492 49.15 8.06 4.41
C TYR A 492 49.76 9.05 5.42
N ARG A 493 48.97 9.59 6.37
CA ARG A 493 49.46 10.46 7.46
C ARG A 493 50.45 9.72 8.39
N GLN A 494 50.29 8.42 8.60
CA GLN A 494 51.25 7.59 9.33
C GLN A 494 52.54 7.41 8.52
N LEU A 495 52.45 6.94 7.28
CA LEU A 495 53.60 6.74 6.39
C LEU A 495 54.41 8.04 6.24
N ARG A 496 53.76 9.20 6.07
CA ARG A 496 54.41 10.53 6.01
C ARG A 496 55.12 10.96 7.31
N ARG A 497 54.83 10.35 8.47
CA ARG A 497 55.61 10.52 9.71
C ARG A 497 56.78 9.55 9.79
N GLU A 498 56.62 8.36 9.24
CA GLU A 498 57.64 7.29 9.27
C GLU A 498 58.73 7.53 8.21
N THR A 499 58.40 8.01 7.01
CA THR A 499 59.39 8.37 5.98
C THR A 499 60.26 9.57 6.36
N ARG A 500 59.79 10.44 7.28
CA ARG A 500 60.63 11.48 7.93
C ARG A 500 61.75 10.88 8.80
N LYS A 501 61.72 9.57 9.09
CA LYS A 501 62.74 8.81 9.83
C LYS A 501 63.16 7.55 9.05
N PRO A 502 63.97 7.67 7.98
CA PRO A 502 64.28 6.54 7.10
C PRO A 502 64.91 5.34 7.82
N GLU A 503 65.70 5.56 8.88
CA GLU A 503 66.31 4.47 9.67
C GLU A 503 65.28 3.64 10.45
N GLU A 504 64.27 4.28 11.06
CA GLU A 504 63.17 3.56 11.74
C GLU A 504 62.24 2.86 10.74
N LEU A 505 62.01 3.49 9.57
CA LEU A 505 61.22 2.88 8.49
C LEU A 505 61.89 1.62 7.92
N TYR A 506 63.16 1.70 7.55
CA TYR A 506 63.92 0.55 7.06
C TYR A 506 64.13 -0.48 8.17
N GLY A 507 64.35 -0.08 9.43
CA GLY A 507 64.42 -1.00 10.57
C GLY A 507 63.13 -1.79 10.87
N ARG A 508 61.99 -1.39 10.29
CA ARG A 508 60.72 -2.14 10.33
C ARG A 508 60.47 -2.95 9.06
N ILE A 509 60.78 -2.39 7.88
CA ILE A 509 60.54 -3.04 6.59
C ILE A 509 61.58 -4.14 6.32
N LEU A 510 62.81 -3.96 6.80
CA LEU A 510 63.91 -4.89 6.63
C LEU A 510 64.07 -5.77 7.88
N SER A 511 64.15 -7.08 7.70
CA SER A 511 64.50 -8.05 8.73
C SER A 511 65.35 -9.16 8.12
N ASP A 512 66.54 -9.37 8.69
CA ASP A 512 67.47 -10.41 8.27
C ASP A 512 67.98 -11.18 9.50
N ALA A 513 68.71 -12.27 9.27
CA ALA A 513 69.20 -13.14 10.33
C ALA A 513 70.17 -12.42 11.26
N SER A 514 69.80 -12.26 12.54
CA SER A 514 70.62 -11.52 13.50
C SER A 514 71.98 -12.20 13.72
N TYR A 515 73.05 -11.39 13.65
CA TYR A 515 74.39 -11.83 13.98
C TYR A 515 74.89 -11.11 15.24
N THR A 516 75.07 -11.88 16.31
CA THR A 516 75.64 -11.43 17.58
C THR A 516 76.83 -12.33 17.93
N PRO A 517 78.07 -11.79 17.99
CA PRO A 517 79.25 -12.56 18.37
C PRO A 517 79.06 -13.29 19.70
N PHE A 518 79.51 -14.54 19.76
CA PHE A 518 79.53 -15.43 20.93
C PHE A 518 78.17 -15.81 21.56
N SER A 519 77.06 -15.14 21.24
CA SER A 519 75.73 -15.44 21.84
C SER A 519 74.76 -16.21 20.95
N GLY A 520 75.03 -16.34 19.65
CA GLY A 520 74.29 -17.26 18.76
C GLY A 520 72.91 -16.76 18.31
N GLY A 521 72.88 -15.67 17.53
CA GLY A 521 71.67 -15.14 16.90
C GLY A 521 71.14 -15.97 15.72
N GLY A 522 70.24 -15.38 14.92
CA GLY A 522 69.59 -16.03 13.77
C GLY A 522 70.54 -16.66 12.75
N TYR A 523 71.72 -16.06 12.51
CA TYR A 523 72.73 -16.65 11.63
C TYR A 523 73.25 -18.00 12.16
N ALA A 524 73.39 -18.15 13.48
CA ALA A 524 73.79 -19.42 14.08
C ALA A 524 72.68 -20.49 13.97
N ALA A 525 71.40 -20.08 13.90
CA ALA A 525 70.30 -20.99 13.57
C ALA A 525 70.33 -21.43 12.09
N MET A 526 70.71 -20.55 11.16
CA MET A 526 70.89 -20.92 9.74
C MET A 526 72.08 -21.87 9.54
N MET A 527 73.18 -21.69 10.28
CA MET A 527 74.29 -22.65 10.34
C MET A 527 73.88 -24.03 10.89
N GLN A 528 72.74 -24.13 11.60
CA GLN A 528 72.11 -25.38 12.04
C GLN A 528 71.03 -25.87 11.04
N GLY A 529 70.97 -25.31 9.83
CA GLY A 529 70.02 -25.67 8.78
C GLY A 529 68.61 -25.12 8.96
N ARG A 530 68.37 -24.20 9.90
CA ARG A 530 67.04 -23.61 10.13
C ARG A 530 66.77 -22.44 9.20
N ALA A 531 65.51 -22.28 8.80
CA ALA A 531 65.04 -21.06 8.16
C ALA A 531 65.07 -19.86 9.12
N GLN A 532 65.27 -18.66 8.58
CA GLN A 532 64.99 -17.39 9.24
C GLN A 532 64.07 -16.53 8.37
N ARG A 533 63.20 -15.74 9.00
CA ARG A 533 62.33 -14.79 8.29
C ARG A 533 63.18 -13.73 7.60
N TYR A 534 62.96 -13.57 6.30
CA TYR A 534 63.69 -12.65 5.45
C TYR A 534 62.76 -11.56 4.92
N SER A 535 63.21 -10.31 4.99
CA SER A 535 62.57 -9.14 4.40
C SER A 535 63.69 -8.16 4.06
N GLN A 536 64.06 -8.01 2.79
CA GLN A 536 65.20 -7.18 2.38
C GLN A 536 64.96 -6.47 1.06
N ILE A 537 65.60 -5.31 0.91
CA ILE A 537 65.82 -4.67 -0.38
C ILE A 537 66.98 -5.40 -1.05
N VAL A 538 66.72 -6.01 -2.19
CA VAL A 538 67.71 -6.71 -2.99
C VAL A 538 67.88 -6.05 -4.36
N HIS A 539 69.04 -6.24 -4.96
CA HIS A 539 69.21 -6.07 -6.40
C HIS A 539 69.40 -7.46 -7.03
N ILE A 540 68.75 -7.68 -8.16
CA ILE A 540 68.84 -8.91 -8.95
C ILE A 540 69.65 -8.56 -10.20
N ASP A 541 70.89 -9.04 -10.29
CA ASP A 541 71.67 -8.87 -11.52
C ASP A 541 71.26 -9.90 -12.57
N GLY A 542 71.04 -11.17 -12.23
CA GLY A 542 70.98 -12.22 -13.25
C GLY A 542 70.15 -13.44 -12.89
N LYS A 543 70.17 -14.43 -13.78
CA LYS A 543 69.51 -15.72 -13.60
C LYS A 543 70.52 -16.84 -13.85
N THR A 544 70.54 -17.81 -12.95
CA THR A 544 71.45 -18.96 -12.95
C THR A 544 70.63 -20.26 -12.95
N ASP A 545 71.31 -21.41 -13.13
CA ASP A 545 70.68 -22.73 -13.13
C ASP A 545 70.02 -23.12 -11.78
N GLY A 546 70.20 -22.31 -10.73
CA GLY A 546 69.68 -22.55 -9.38
C GLY A 546 68.84 -21.41 -8.78
N GLY A 547 68.42 -20.41 -9.58
CA GLY A 547 67.59 -19.28 -9.13
C GLY A 547 67.95 -17.95 -9.81
N TRP A 548 67.54 -16.83 -9.21
CA TRP A 548 68.03 -15.49 -9.57
C TRP A 548 69.19 -15.09 -8.69
N GLU A 549 70.20 -14.43 -9.26
CA GLU A 549 71.43 -14.02 -8.60
C GLU A 549 71.26 -12.61 -8.01
N ILE A 550 71.54 -12.50 -6.71
CA ILE A 550 71.48 -11.26 -5.94
C ILE A 550 72.91 -10.80 -5.63
N ASP A 551 73.23 -9.55 -5.96
CA ASP A 551 74.51 -8.89 -5.67
C ASP A 551 74.42 -7.90 -4.47
N TYR A 552 73.22 -7.46 -4.10
CA TYR A 552 72.96 -6.57 -2.97
C TYR A 552 71.83 -7.12 -2.07
N PRO A 553 71.95 -7.09 -0.72
CA PRO A 553 73.00 -6.46 0.07
C PRO A 553 74.28 -7.30 0.22
N TYR A 554 74.23 -8.57 -0.19
CA TYR A 554 75.36 -9.51 -0.24
C TYR A 554 75.05 -10.62 -1.27
N PRO A 555 76.05 -11.37 -1.77
CA PRO A 555 75.84 -12.48 -2.69
C PRO A 555 74.84 -13.52 -2.15
N ALA A 556 73.75 -13.74 -2.89
CA ALA A 556 72.70 -14.69 -2.53
C ALA A 556 71.98 -15.24 -3.77
N VAL A 557 71.18 -16.29 -3.60
CA VAL A 557 70.32 -16.84 -4.68
C VAL A 557 68.86 -16.85 -4.26
N LEU A 558 68.00 -16.33 -5.12
CA LEU A 558 66.57 -16.20 -4.94
C LEU A 558 65.80 -17.28 -5.69
N ASP A 559 64.94 -18.01 -4.99
CA ASP A 559 63.93 -18.89 -5.57
C ASP A 559 62.56 -18.23 -5.48
N THR A 560 61.89 -18.05 -6.62
CA THR A 560 60.63 -17.30 -6.74
C THR A 560 59.44 -18.18 -7.11
N LYS A 561 59.55 -19.52 -7.01
CA LYS A 561 58.47 -20.47 -7.35
C LYS A 561 57.20 -20.24 -6.54
N ASP A 562 57.34 -19.80 -5.30
CA ASP A 562 56.25 -19.62 -4.33
C ASP A 562 55.77 -18.16 -4.24
N SER A 563 56.10 -17.32 -5.22
CA SER A 563 55.69 -15.91 -5.28
C SER A 563 54.76 -15.60 -6.44
N GLU A 564 53.80 -14.69 -6.20
CA GLU A 564 52.77 -14.29 -7.16
C GLU A 564 53.31 -13.39 -8.30
N GLN A 565 54.52 -12.84 -8.16
CA GLN A 565 55.12 -11.91 -9.12
C GLN A 565 56.42 -12.47 -9.71
N SER A 566 56.62 -12.28 -11.02
CA SER A 566 57.82 -12.70 -11.74
C SER A 566 59.00 -11.76 -11.47
N ALA A 567 60.16 -12.32 -11.12
CA ALA A 567 61.41 -11.56 -11.11
C ALA A 567 61.92 -11.25 -12.52
N ASP A 568 62.68 -10.16 -12.60
CA ASP A 568 63.50 -9.71 -13.73
C ASP A 568 64.76 -9.03 -13.14
N LYS A 569 65.65 -8.49 -13.97
CA LYS A 569 66.79 -7.68 -13.50
C LYS A 569 66.29 -6.37 -12.87
N GLY A 570 66.82 -5.99 -11.71
CA GLY A 570 66.49 -4.70 -11.08
C GLY A 570 66.41 -4.73 -9.55
N TRP A 571 65.78 -3.71 -8.97
CA TRP A 571 65.63 -3.54 -7.52
C TRP A 571 64.29 -4.07 -7.03
N PHE A 572 64.28 -4.80 -5.93
CA PHE A 572 63.07 -5.41 -5.36
C PHE A 572 63.08 -5.39 -3.84
N LEU A 573 61.90 -5.26 -3.22
CA LEU A 573 61.67 -5.68 -1.85
C LEU A 573 61.21 -7.14 -1.85
N VAL A 574 62.03 -8.03 -1.30
CA VAL A 574 61.76 -9.47 -1.15
C VAL A 574 61.32 -9.77 0.27
N LYS A 575 60.26 -10.58 0.43
CA LYS A 575 59.81 -11.16 1.70
C LYS A 575 59.70 -12.68 1.55
N GLY A 576 60.11 -13.43 2.58
CA GLY A 576 60.08 -14.90 2.57
C GLY A 576 60.95 -15.52 3.67
N GLU A 577 61.63 -16.62 3.35
CA GLU A 577 62.57 -17.31 4.25
C GLU A 577 63.97 -17.43 3.66
N ALA A 578 65.00 -17.18 4.47
CA ALA A 578 66.40 -17.40 4.13
C ALA A 578 66.96 -18.64 4.84
N ARG A 579 67.81 -19.40 4.14
CA ARG A 579 68.57 -20.57 4.64
C ARG A 579 70.00 -20.51 4.07
N LEU A 580 70.98 -21.10 4.74
CA LEU A 580 72.32 -21.27 4.15
C LEU A 580 72.37 -22.55 3.30
N ASP A 581 72.91 -22.43 2.10
CA ASP A 581 73.15 -23.56 1.19
C ASP A 581 74.62 -24.01 1.33
N ALA A 582 74.83 -25.18 1.93
CA ALA A 582 76.17 -25.73 2.12
C ALA A 582 76.83 -26.24 0.82
N SER A 583 76.09 -26.36 -0.28
CA SER A 583 76.57 -26.86 -1.57
C SER A 583 77.06 -25.75 -2.51
N ARG A 584 76.50 -24.53 -2.40
CA ARG A 584 76.89 -23.35 -3.18
C ARG A 584 77.67 -22.38 -2.30
N LYS A 585 78.73 -21.79 -2.85
CA LYS A 585 79.67 -20.96 -2.08
C LYS A 585 80.07 -19.68 -2.80
N ASP A 586 80.43 -18.67 -2.02
CA ASP A 586 81.01 -17.43 -2.52
C ASP A 586 82.52 -17.57 -2.83
N GLU A 587 83.12 -16.49 -3.33
CA GLU A 587 84.56 -16.38 -3.59
C GLU A 587 85.42 -16.53 -2.32
N GLN A 588 84.82 -16.38 -1.13
CA GLN A 588 85.47 -16.51 0.17
C GLN A 588 85.30 -17.93 0.77
N ASN A 589 84.73 -18.87 0.00
CA ASN A 589 84.49 -20.27 0.37
C ASN A 589 83.46 -20.45 1.51
N LEU A 590 82.62 -19.43 1.76
CA LEU A 590 81.49 -19.43 2.68
C LEU A 590 80.21 -19.92 1.99
N PRO A 591 79.25 -20.54 2.70
CA PRO A 591 77.98 -20.98 2.11
C PRO A 591 77.10 -19.79 1.70
N LEU A 592 76.52 -19.83 0.49
CA LEU A 592 75.61 -18.79 0.01
C LEU A 592 74.24 -18.86 0.69
N THR A 593 73.57 -17.71 0.85
CA THR A 593 72.19 -17.65 1.30
C THR A 593 71.23 -17.99 0.15
N LEU A 594 70.39 -19.00 0.36
CA LEU A 594 69.23 -19.31 -0.48
C LEU A 594 67.97 -18.69 0.14
N ILE A 595 67.29 -17.85 -0.63
CA ILE A 595 66.08 -17.13 -0.22
C ILE A 595 64.88 -17.72 -0.99
N SER A 596 63.91 -18.28 -0.28
CA SER A 596 62.61 -18.67 -0.83
C SER A 596 61.64 -17.49 -0.69
N ALA A 597 61.31 -16.82 -1.80
CA ALA A 597 60.44 -15.65 -1.81
C ALA A 597 58.95 -16.05 -1.79
N THR A 598 58.20 -15.49 -0.84
CA THR A 598 56.73 -15.52 -0.85
C THR A 598 56.17 -14.26 -1.51
N THR A 599 56.82 -13.11 -1.31
CA THR A 599 56.43 -11.85 -1.93
C THR A 599 57.64 -11.17 -2.54
N LEU A 600 57.49 -10.77 -3.80
CA LEU A 600 58.44 -10.01 -4.57
C LEU A 600 57.75 -8.72 -5.02
N GLN A 601 58.34 -7.56 -4.73
CA GLN A 601 57.79 -6.25 -5.07
C GLN A 601 58.85 -5.44 -5.82
N ALA A 602 58.60 -5.10 -7.08
CA ALA A 602 59.53 -4.31 -7.89
C ALA A 602 59.64 -2.85 -7.39
N CYS A 603 60.85 -2.31 -7.44
CA CYS A 603 61.16 -0.92 -7.10
C CYS A 603 61.56 -0.13 -8.34
N SER A 604 61.08 1.11 -8.45
CA SER A 604 61.35 2.01 -9.57
C SER A 604 62.69 2.73 -9.48
N GLU A 605 63.28 2.81 -8.28
CA GLU A 605 64.49 3.60 -8.03
C GLU A 605 65.62 2.77 -7.39
N LYS A 606 66.87 3.16 -7.64
CA LYS A 606 68.06 2.46 -7.12
C LYS A 606 68.04 2.39 -5.59
N GLY A 607 68.25 1.20 -5.04
CA GLY A 607 68.19 0.98 -3.58
C GLY A 607 66.76 1.02 -3.02
N CYS A 608 65.74 0.85 -3.87
CA CYS A 608 64.33 1.08 -3.52
C CYS A 608 64.11 2.44 -2.82
N ALA A 609 64.72 3.51 -3.37
CA ALA A 609 64.58 4.86 -2.84
C ALA A 609 63.13 5.37 -2.92
N ASP A 610 62.34 4.83 -3.83
CA ASP A 610 60.90 5.03 -3.96
C ASP A 610 60.09 4.51 -2.76
N LEU A 611 60.64 3.60 -1.95
CA LEU A 611 60.06 3.23 -0.64
C LEU A 611 60.25 4.32 0.43
N ARG A 612 60.81 5.50 0.09
CA ARG A 612 60.81 6.70 0.95
C ARG A 612 59.68 7.66 0.61
N ASP A 613 58.98 7.46 -0.51
CA ASP A 613 57.84 8.27 -0.90
C ASP A 613 56.57 7.74 -0.21
N PRO A 614 55.97 8.50 0.73
CA PRO A 614 54.79 8.05 1.46
C PRO A 614 53.56 7.91 0.55
N LEU A 615 53.52 8.56 -0.62
CA LEU A 615 52.43 8.41 -1.58
C LEU A 615 52.55 7.09 -2.37
N LYS A 616 53.75 6.72 -2.82
CA LYS A 616 54.00 5.41 -3.45
C LYS A 616 53.74 4.27 -2.47
N LEU A 617 54.18 4.41 -1.21
CA LEU A 617 53.85 3.44 -0.16
C LEU A 617 52.33 3.35 0.09
N ALA A 618 51.62 4.49 0.21
CA ALA A 618 50.18 4.47 0.44
C ALA A 618 49.44 3.78 -0.72
N ARG A 619 49.74 4.14 -1.98
CA ARG A 619 49.18 3.51 -3.18
C ARG A 619 49.39 2.00 -3.21
N HIS A 620 50.59 1.54 -2.86
CA HIS A 620 50.90 0.10 -2.74
C HIS A 620 50.06 -0.59 -1.66
N GLU A 621 50.05 -0.07 -0.44
CA GLU A 621 49.33 -0.70 0.70
C GLU A 621 47.80 -0.59 0.55
N ILE A 622 47.29 0.36 -0.24
CA ILE A 622 45.86 0.52 -0.57
C ILE A 622 45.45 -0.39 -1.74
N GLY A 623 46.39 -0.78 -2.62
CA GLY A 623 46.11 -1.54 -3.84
C GLY A 623 45.56 -0.68 -5.00
N ASP A 624 45.79 0.63 -4.97
CA ASP A 624 45.30 1.60 -5.94
C ASP A 624 46.47 2.49 -6.41
N PRO A 625 46.89 2.43 -7.68
CA PRO A 625 48.05 3.16 -8.20
C PRO A 625 47.77 4.65 -8.45
N ASP A 626 46.50 5.05 -8.59
CA ASP A 626 46.08 6.41 -8.93
C ASP A 626 45.62 7.22 -7.71
N TRP A 627 45.24 6.54 -6.61
CA TRP A 627 44.82 7.13 -5.33
C TRP A 627 45.54 8.43 -4.94
N THR A 628 44.79 9.43 -4.49
CA THR A 628 45.34 10.70 -3.98
C THR A 628 44.79 11.06 -2.59
N PRO A 629 45.59 11.71 -1.72
CA PRO A 629 45.11 12.31 -0.48
C PRO A 629 43.99 13.35 -0.72
N GLU A 630 44.01 14.02 -1.86
CA GLU A 630 43.05 15.06 -2.26
C GLU A 630 41.68 14.48 -2.60
N GLU A 631 41.64 13.36 -3.35
CA GLU A 631 40.41 12.60 -3.60
C GLU A 631 39.86 12.00 -2.32
N ALA A 632 40.71 11.40 -1.47
CA ALA A 632 40.30 10.90 -0.17
C ALA A 632 39.66 12.00 0.70
N LYS A 633 40.28 13.19 0.77
CA LYS A 633 39.68 14.38 1.43
C LYS A 633 38.33 14.76 0.81
N SER A 634 38.21 14.73 -0.53
CA SER A 634 36.95 15.07 -1.22
C SER A 634 35.82 14.09 -0.88
N LEU A 635 36.09 12.78 -0.87
CA LEU A 635 35.10 11.76 -0.49
C LEU A 635 34.60 11.96 0.96
N ILE A 636 35.50 12.31 1.87
CA ILE A 636 35.16 12.63 3.28
C ILE A 636 34.26 13.88 3.34
N GLN A 637 34.62 14.95 2.62
CA GLN A 637 33.85 16.20 2.56
C GLN A 637 32.45 16.01 1.93
N GLN A 638 32.34 15.14 0.91
CA GLN A 638 31.07 14.83 0.25
C GLN A 638 30.09 14.02 1.13
N ALA A 639 30.60 13.28 2.12
CA ALA A 639 29.78 12.56 3.10
C ALA A 639 29.50 13.38 4.36
N TRP A 640 30.48 14.14 4.85
CA TRP A 640 30.35 14.99 6.05
C TRP A 640 31.00 16.37 5.83
N PRO A 641 30.26 17.34 5.27
CA PRO A 641 30.79 18.69 5.03
C PRO A 641 31.36 19.36 6.29
N GLU A 642 30.70 19.19 7.43
CA GLU A 642 31.11 19.69 8.75
C GLU A 642 32.51 19.19 9.20
N ARG A 643 32.97 18.02 8.71
CA ARG A 643 34.32 17.50 9.02
C ARG A 643 35.41 18.17 8.20
N ALA A 644 35.08 18.79 7.07
CA ALA A 644 36.06 19.51 6.24
C ALA A 644 36.41 20.86 6.86
N GLU A 645 35.44 21.56 7.46
CA GLU A 645 35.66 22.81 8.20
C GLU A 645 36.57 22.63 9.44
N LEU A 646 36.63 21.41 9.98
CA LEU A 646 37.47 21.03 11.13
C LEU A 646 38.87 20.51 10.74
N GLN A 647 39.18 20.31 9.45
CA GLN A 647 40.50 19.85 8.98
C GLN A 647 41.25 20.93 8.18
N GLY A 648 41.24 22.16 8.70
CA GLY A 648 42.13 23.23 8.24
C GLY A 648 43.59 22.93 8.56
N ASP A 649 44.32 22.47 7.56
CA ASP A 649 45.79 22.50 7.42
C ASP A 649 46.67 22.02 8.61
N ASP A 650 46.56 20.73 8.92
CA ASP A 650 47.65 19.96 9.56
C ASP A 650 48.81 19.72 8.55
N GLU A 651 49.83 20.59 8.54
CA GLU A 651 51.04 20.49 7.68
C GLU A 651 52.06 19.39 8.03
#